data_AF-A0A6J1E221-F1
#
_entry.id   AF-A0A6J1E221-F1
#
_cell.length_a   1.000
_cell.length_b   1.000
_cell.length_c   1.000
_cell.angle_alpha   90.00
_cell.angle_beta   90.00
_cell.angle_gamma   90.00
#
_symmetry.space_group_name_H-M   'P 1'
#
loop_
_entity.id
_entity.type
_entity.pdbx_description
1 polymer ?
#
loop_
_entity_poly.entity_id
_entity_poly.type
_entity_poly.pdbx_seq_one_letter_code
_entity_poly.pdbx_strand_id
1 'polypeptide(L)'
;MVAFGKKLKERQIEEWQGYYINYKLMKKKVKQYAQQMEVGTQDRRHVLKDFSRMLDNQIEKIVLFLLEQQGLLASRIAKLDEQLDALQQEPEISHITELREAYRTAGQDLLKLLYFVEINAIGLRKILKKFDKRFRYRFTDYYVKTRANHPYSQLQQVFKHVGIGAVVGAISRNLHELQDRQGRSYLSIYDQPVLPLQDPIIDSIKAAVDRLSNSTNFLNFLAQHALIMREEELPAPIEEQVDDSNYHFMSLFLNLANTFLYMVNTYIVVPTADDYSMSLGAAATVCGIVIGAMAVAQVFSSVYFSAWSNRSYFRPLIFSSIALFLGNLLYALAYDLQSLWVLLIGRLCCGLGSARAVNRRYISDCVPLKVRMQASAGFVSASALGMACGPALAGLLQTNFKIYKLTFNQNTLPGWVMAVAWLIYLVWLCISFREPLRETEENTPQESNQVQNDRLEKGLQQPLLITSLEKPSDEDGDPEVDDSEEAPEESRLPVTSIGSAYRLLTPSVKVQLLIYFMLKYAMEILLSESSVVTTYYFGWSTSSVATFLACLGLTVLPVNILVGSYISNMFEDRQILLVSEIIVFIGILLSFNVFIPYSVLQYVCSGLIMFVSAEVLEGVNLSLLSRVMSSRLSRGTYNGGLLSTEAGTIARVIADGTITLAGYLGRSRLLNATLLPSLLICLVSIASTCYTYNSLY
;
A
#
# COMPACT_ATOMS: atom_id res chain seq x y z
N MET A 1 -36.27 -6.52 -5.35
CA MET A 1 -35.18 -6.93 -6.28
C MET A 1 -35.64 -7.27 -7.73
N VAL A 2 -36.50 -6.45 -8.39
CA VAL A 2 -37.06 -6.74 -9.74
C VAL A 2 -36.65 -5.73 -10.83
N ALA A 3 -36.11 -4.55 -10.49
CA ALA A 3 -36.04 -3.42 -11.43
C ALA A 3 -34.81 -3.36 -12.39
N PHE A 4 -33.71 -4.08 -12.15
CA PHE A 4 -32.48 -3.85 -12.94
C PHE A 4 -32.62 -4.21 -14.43
N GLY A 5 -33.25 -5.33 -14.77
CA GLY A 5 -33.40 -5.72 -16.17
C GLY A 5 -34.32 -4.79 -16.98
N LYS A 6 -35.29 -4.14 -16.31
CA LYS A 6 -36.19 -3.16 -16.92
C LYS A 6 -35.48 -1.81 -17.08
N LYS A 7 -34.79 -1.34 -16.02
CA LYS A 7 -33.94 -0.14 -16.04
C LYS A 7 -32.78 -0.23 -17.04
N LEU A 8 -32.21 -1.43 -17.25
CA LEU A 8 -31.18 -1.65 -18.26
C LEU A 8 -31.75 -1.42 -19.66
N LYS A 9 -32.94 -1.96 -19.95
CA LYS A 9 -33.61 -1.81 -21.25
C LYS A 9 -34.04 -0.36 -21.52
N GLU A 10 -34.50 0.35 -20.50
CA GLU A 10 -34.88 1.77 -20.57
C GLU A 10 -33.68 2.71 -20.78
N ARG A 11 -32.46 2.25 -20.47
CA ARG A 11 -31.22 3.01 -20.56
C ARG A 11 -30.33 2.59 -21.74
N GLN A 12 -30.82 1.72 -22.62
CA GLN A 12 -30.09 1.33 -23.82
C GLN A 12 -30.28 2.40 -24.90
N ILE A 13 -29.19 2.75 -25.58
CA ILE A 13 -29.26 3.55 -26.80
C ILE A 13 -29.99 2.70 -27.85
N GLU A 14 -31.07 3.23 -28.44
CA GLU A 14 -31.95 2.48 -29.33
C GLU A 14 -31.22 1.89 -30.54
N GLU A 15 -30.29 2.65 -31.12
CA GLU A 15 -29.46 2.25 -32.25
C GLU A 15 -28.54 1.06 -31.92
N TRP A 16 -28.13 0.89 -30.65
CA TRP A 16 -27.11 -0.07 -30.25
C TRP A 16 -27.67 -1.26 -29.45
N GLN A 17 -29.00 -1.40 -29.37
CA GLN A 17 -29.68 -2.43 -28.57
C GLN A 17 -29.14 -3.86 -28.80
N GLY A 18 -28.76 -4.19 -30.03
CA GLY A 18 -28.22 -5.50 -30.41
C GLY A 18 -26.86 -5.85 -29.76
N TYR A 19 -26.06 -4.84 -29.43
CA TYR A 19 -24.68 -5.00 -28.95
C TYR A 19 -24.56 -5.04 -27.43
N TYR A 20 -25.61 -4.63 -26.69
CA TYR A 20 -25.61 -4.74 -25.24
C TYR A 20 -25.67 -6.19 -24.75
N ILE A 21 -25.15 -6.42 -23.54
CA ILE A 21 -25.25 -7.71 -22.85
C ILE A 21 -26.71 -8.15 -22.72
N ASN A 22 -27.01 -9.38 -23.14
CA ASN A 22 -28.34 -9.96 -22.99
C ASN A 22 -28.57 -10.46 -21.56
N TYR A 23 -28.72 -9.52 -20.62
CA TYR A 23 -28.86 -9.80 -19.19
C TYR A 23 -30.07 -10.71 -18.88
N LYS A 24 -31.16 -10.57 -19.65
CA LYS A 24 -32.38 -11.39 -19.49
C LYS A 24 -32.12 -12.86 -19.84
N LEU A 25 -31.45 -13.11 -20.96
CA LEU A 25 -31.05 -14.46 -21.37
C LEU A 25 -30.12 -15.09 -20.33
N MET A 26 -29.07 -14.36 -19.94
CA MET A 26 -28.11 -14.85 -18.96
C MET A 26 -28.77 -15.16 -17.63
N LYS A 27 -29.66 -14.29 -17.14
CA LYS A 27 -30.43 -14.53 -15.91
C LYS A 27 -31.33 -15.77 -16.01
N LYS A 28 -31.93 -16.04 -17.17
CA LYS A 28 -32.75 -17.24 -17.41
C LYS A 28 -31.89 -18.50 -17.35
N LYS A 29 -30.69 -18.48 -17.95
CA LYS A 29 -29.74 -19.59 -17.93
C LYS A 29 -29.21 -19.89 -16.53
N VAL A 30 -28.81 -18.87 -15.77
CA VAL A 30 -28.47 -19.02 -14.33
C VAL A 30 -29.62 -19.65 -13.54
N LYS A 31 -30.87 -19.37 -13.92
CA LYS A 31 -32.02 -20.03 -13.29
C LYS A 31 -32.14 -21.51 -13.63
N GLN A 32 -31.98 -21.84 -14.91
CA GLN A 32 -32.06 -23.22 -15.42
C GLN A 32 -30.96 -24.10 -14.83
N TYR A 33 -29.72 -23.62 -14.79
CA TYR A 33 -28.60 -24.38 -14.20
C TYR A 33 -28.82 -24.72 -12.72
N ALA A 34 -29.44 -23.80 -11.95
CA ALA A 34 -29.76 -24.10 -10.55
C ALA A 34 -30.80 -25.22 -10.42
N GLN A 35 -31.84 -25.20 -11.26
CA GLN A 35 -32.86 -26.26 -11.27
C GLN A 35 -32.28 -27.60 -11.72
N GLN A 36 -31.38 -27.59 -12.70
CA GLN A 36 -30.74 -28.80 -13.23
C GLN A 36 -29.75 -29.44 -12.25
N MET A 37 -29.12 -28.64 -11.39
CA MET A 37 -28.25 -29.13 -10.31
C MET A 37 -29.04 -29.64 -9.10
N GLU A 38 -30.20 -29.05 -8.77
CA GLU A 38 -31.10 -29.57 -7.72
C GLU A 38 -31.68 -30.95 -8.09
N VAL A 39 -31.87 -31.22 -9.39
CA VAL A 39 -32.41 -32.50 -9.92
C VAL A 39 -31.30 -33.54 -10.15
N GLY A 40 -30.02 -33.21 -9.91
CA GLY A 40 -28.89 -34.14 -10.08
C GLY A 40 -28.54 -34.48 -11.53
N THR A 41 -29.12 -33.76 -12.51
CA THR A 41 -29.03 -34.08 -13.95
C THR A 41 -27.76 -33.62 -14.66
N GLN A 42 -26.93 -32.76 -14.06
CA GLN A 42 -25.76 -32.18 -14.73
C GLN A 42 -24.54 -32.03 -13.82
N ASP A 43 -23.38 -32.40 -14.35
CA ASP A 43 -22.09 -32.19 -13.70
C ASP A 43 -21.77 -30.71 -13.51
N ARG A 44 -21.35 -30.36 -12.29
CA ARG A 44 -21.02 -28.99 -11.86
C ARG A 44 -19.94 -28.33 -12.74
N ARG A 45 -18.96 -29.10 -13.23
CA ARG A 45 -17.92 -28.60 -14.15
C ARG A 45 -18.48 -28.19 -15.51
N HIS A 46 -19.53 -28.87 -15.98
CA HIS A 46 -20.18 -28.56 -17.24
C HIS A 46 -20.91 -27.21 -17.19
N VAL A 47 -21.63 -26.95 -16.09
CA VAL A 47 -22.33 -25.68 -15.85
C VAL A 47 -21.36 -24.49 -15.83
N LEU A 48 -20.23 -24.61 -15.15
CA LEU A 48 -19.21 -23.56 -15.09
C LEU A 48 -18.59 -23.28 -16.46
N LYS A 49 -18.29 -24.33 -17.23
CA LYS A 49 -17.72 -24.22 -18.57
C LYS A 49 -18.70 -23.59 -19.56
N ASP A 50 -19.96 -24.03 -19.54
CA ASP A 50 -20.99 -23.52 -20.44
C ASP A 50 -21.32 -22.05 -20.14
N PHE A 51 -21.46 -21.69 -18.85
CA PHE A 51 -21.68 -20.30 -18.46
C PHE A 51 -20.48 -19.40 -18.79
N SER A 52 -19.24 -19.88 -18.61
CA SER A 52 -18.03 -19.15 -19.02
C SER A 52 -18.02 -18.86 -20.51
N ARG A 53 -18.35 -19.87 -21.35
CA ARG A 53 -18.44 -19.70 -22.81
C ARG A 53 -19.52 -18.71 -23.21
N MET A 54 -20.68 -18.77 -22.57
CA MET A 54 -21.76 -17.80 -22.81
C MET A 54 -21.34 -16.37 -22.45
N LEU A 55 -20.59 -16.20 -21.37
CA LEU A 55 -20.10 -14.90 -20.93
C LEU A 55 -19.02 -14.36 -21.87
N ASP A 56 -18.07 -15.22 -22.29
CA ASP A 56 -17.04 -14.91 -23.29
C ASP A 56 -17.70 -14.41 -24.60
N ASN A 57 -18.72 -15.10 -25.12
CA ASN A 57 -19.44 -14.67 -26.33
C ASN A 57 -20.16 -13.31 -26.17
N GLN A 58 -20.67 -13.00 -24.98
CA GLN A 58 -21.28 -11.68 -24.74
C GLN A 58 -20.23 -10.57 -24.69
N ILE A 59 -19.08 -10.84 -24.06
CA ILE A 59 -17.96 -9.90 -24.00
C ILE A 59 -17.41 -9.64 -25.40
N GLU A 60 -17.21 -10.70 -26.19
CA GLU A 60 -16.74 -10.59 -27.57
C GLU A 60 -17.62 -9.67 -28.42
N LYS A 61 -18.94 -9.88 -28.35
CA LYS A 61 -19.89 -9.02 -29.05
C LYS A 61 -19.77 -7.54 -28.67
N ILE A 62 -19.61 -7.25 -27.37
CA ILE A 62 -19.46 -5.88 -26.86
C ILE A 62 -18.15 -5.27 -27.34
N VAL A 63 -17.08 -6.06 -27.32
CA VAL A 63 -15.73 -5.63 -27.68
C VAL A 63 -15.58 -5.37 -29.17
N LEU A 64 -16.10 -6.27 -30.02
CA LEU A 64 -16.06 -6.07 -31.47
C LEU A 64 -16.78 -4.78 -31.87
N PHE A 65 -17.94 -4.51 -31.26
CA PHE A 65 -18.66 -3.26 -31.50
C PHE A 65 -17.90 -2.04 -30.96
N LEU A 66 -17.28 -2.13 -29.79
CA LEU A 66 -16.45 -1.06 -29.24
C LEU A 66 -15.29 -0.70 -30.20
N LEU A 67 -14.60 -1.71 -30.71
CA LEU A 67 -13.48 -1.51 -31.66
C LEU A 67 -13.95 -0.89 -32.98
N GLU A 68 -15.10 -1.31 -33.50
CA GLU A 68 -15.71 -0.72 -34.69
C GLU A 68 -16.02 0.78 -34.49
N GLN A 69 -16.69 1.13 -33.38
CA GLN A 69 -17.02 2.52 -33.07
C GLN A 69 -15.78 3.38 -32.79
N GLN A 70 -14.76 2.83 -32.13
CA GLN A 70 -13.48 3.50 -31.97
C GLN A 70 -12.80 3.77 -33.32
N GLY A 71 -12.83 2.82 -34.24
CA GLY A 71 -12.29 2.98 -35.60
C GLY A 71 -13.00 4.07 -36.40
N LEU A 72 -14.33 4.12 -36.31
CA LEU A 72 -15.14 5.17 -36.96
C LEU A 72 -14.82 6.56 -36.40
N LEU A 73 -14.74 6.69 -35.07
CA LEU A 73 -14.36 7.95 -34.41
C LEU A 73 -12.94 8.37 -34.78
N ALA A 74 -11.98 7.45 -34.77
CA ALA A 74 -10.60 7.74 -35.15
C ALA A 74 -10.49 8.20 -36.61
N SER A 75 -11.18 7.53 -37.54
CA SER A 75 -11.21 7.93 -38.95
C SER A 75 -11.84 9.31 -39.15
N ARG A 76 -12.91 9.61 -38.39
CA ARG A 76 -13.55 10.93 -38.42
C ARG A 76 -12.62 12.02 -37.91
N ILE A 77 -11.95 11.79 -36.78
CA ILE A 77 -10.97 12.74 -36.22
C ILE A 77 -9.82 12.99 -37.19
N ALA A 78 -9.29 11.94 -37.83
CA ALA A 78 -8.22 12.09 -38.82
C ALA A 78 -8.64 13.00 -40.00
N LYS A 79 -9.88 12.86 -40.49
CA LYS A 79 -10.42 13.76 -41.54
C LYS A 79 -10.60 15.20 -41.05
N LEU A 80 -11.01 15.40 -39.80
CA LEU A 80 -11.12 16.72 -39.20
C LEU A 80 -9.74 17.37 -39.00
N ASP A 81 -8.73 16.58 -38.68
CA ASP A 81 -7.34 17.04 -38.56
C ASP A 81 -6.79 17.51 -39.92
N GLU A 82 -7.08 16.77 -41.01
CA GLU A 82 -6.73 17.21 -42.38
C GLU A 82 -7.38 18.56 -42.74
N GLN A 83 -8.64 18.77 -42.32
CA GLN A 83 -9.35 20.04 -42.52
C GLN A 83 -8.78 21.16 -41.62
N LEU A 84 -8.35 20.84 -40.41
CA LEU A 84 -7.70 21.78 -39.48
C LEU A 84 -6.34 22.25 -40.04
N ASP A 85 -5.57 21.35 -40.64
CA ASP A 85 -4.29 21.66 -41.27
C ASP A 85 -4.46 22.51 -42.53
N ALA A 86 -5.49 22.22 -43.35
CA ALA A 86 -5.82 23.04 -44.52
C ALA A 86 -6.19 24.50 -44.14
N LEU A 87 -6.85 24.70 -42.99
CA LEU A 87 -7.21 26.03 -42.47
C LEU A 87 -6.02 26.86 -41.97
N GLN A 88 -4.81 26.30 -41.91
CA GLN A 88 -3.60 27.08 -41.62
C GLN A 88 -3.23 28.03 -42.76
N GLN A 89 -3.79 27.84 -43.96
CA GLN A 89 -3.44 28.61 -45.16
C GLN A 89 -4.37 29.82 -45.42
N GLU A 90 -5.66 29.74 -45.09
CA GLU A 90 -6.63 30.86 -45.18
C GLU A 90 -7.65 30.82 -44.01
N PRO A 91 -7.58 31.75 -43.03
CA PRO A 91 -8.42 31.69 -41.83
C PRO A 91 -9.77 32.42 -42.04
N GLU A 92 -10.80 31.70 -42.47
CA GLU A 92 -12.19 32.18 -42.41
C GLU A 92 -12.87 31.77 -41.09
N ILE A 93 -13.56 32.73 -40.45
CA ILE A 93 -14.21 32.53 -39.14
C ILE A 93 -15.35 31.50 -39.22
N SER A 94 -16.08 31.45 -40.34
CA SER A 94 -17.14 30.48 -40.63
C SER A 94 -16.63 29.04 -40.54
N HIS A 95 -15.51 28.76 -41.20
CA HIS A 95 -14.91 27.43 -41.24
C HIS A 95 -14.37 26.99 -39.87
N ILE A 96 -13.84 27.91 -39.05
CA ILE A 96 -13.42 27.60 -37.67
C ILE A 96 -14.61 27.19 -36.80
N THR A 97 -15.75 27.89 -36.93
CA THR A 97 -16.97 27.55 -36.18
C THR A 97 -17.57 26.21 -36.61
N GLU A 98 -17.57 25.91 -37.92
CA GLU A 98 -18.04 24.62 -38.44
C GLU A 98 -17.17 23.46 -37.96
N LEU A 99 -15.85 23.62 -38.00
CA LEU A 99 -14.92 22.58 -37.57
C LEU A 99 -15.01 22.34 -36.06
N ARG A 100 -15.19 23.40 -35.26
CA ARG A 100 -15.44 23.28 -33.82
C ARG A 100 -16.71 22.47 -33.54
N GLU A 101 -17.80 22.74 -34.25
CA GLU A 101 -19.05 22.00 -34.08
C GLU A 101 -18.92 20.53 -34.54
N ALA A 102 -18.09 20.27 -35.55
CA ALA A 102 -17.77 18.91 -35.98
C ALA A 102 -16.98 18.12 -34.92
N TYR A 103 -15.98 18.73 -34.27
CA TYR A 103 -15.27 18.12 -33.13
C TYR A 103 -16.18 17.93 -31.91
N ARG A 104 -17.10 18.88 -31.64
CA ARG A 104 -18.12 18.73 -30.59
C ARG A 104 -19.04 17.55 -30.85
N THR A 105 -19.47 17.36 -32.10
CA THR A 105 -20.28 16.21 -32.51
C THR A 105 -19.51 14.91 -32.30
N ALA A 106 -18.23 14.86 -32.66
CA ALA A 106 -17.37 13.71 -32.37
C ALA A 106 -17.23 13.44 -30.86
N GLY A 107 -17.16 14.50 -30.05
CA GLY A 107 -17.19 14.41 -28.58
C GLY A 107 -18.50 13.85 -28.03
N GLN A 108 -19.65 14.23 -28.59
CA GLN A 108 -20.95 13.67 -28.20
C GLN A 108 -21.07 12.18 -28.55
N ASP A 109 -20.57 11.78 -29.72
CA ASP A 109 -20.55 10.36 -30.11
C ASP A 109 -19.60 9.54 -29.23
N LEU A 110 -18.48 10.12 -28.79
CA LEU A 110 -17.61 9.52 -27.78
C LEU A 110 -18.33 9.36 -26.44
N LEU A 111 -19.11 10.35 -25.98
CA LEU A 111 -19.90 10.23 -24.74
C LEU A 111 -20.92 9.09 -24.81
N LYS A 112 -21.59 8.92 -25.96
CA LYS A 112 -22.47 7.76 -26.19
C LYS A 112 -21.70 6.45 -26.06
N LEU A 113 -20.50 6.37 -26.64
CA LEU A 113 -19.65 5.19 -26.58
C LEU A 113 -19.19 4.88 -25.14
N LEU A 114 -18.75 5.89 -24.39
CA LEU A 114 -18.37 5.74 -22.97
C LEU A 114 -19.55 5.21 -22.14
N TYR A 115 -20.74 5.75 -22.37
CA TYR A 115 -21.97 5.30 -21.70
C TYR A 115 -22.32 3.85 -22.05
N PHE A 116 -22.18 3.45 -23.32
CA PHE A 116 -22.38 2.07 -23.74
C PHE A 116 -21.47 1.10 -23.00
N VAL A 117 -20.18 1.44 -22.86
CA VAL A 117 -19.21 0.59 -22.16
C VAL A 117 -19.55 0.49 -20.67
N GLU A 118 -19.88 1.60 -20.03
CA GLU A 118 -20.28 1.65 -18.61
C GLU A 118 -21.46 0.70 -18.32
N ILE A 119 -22.53 0.82 -19.11
CA ILE A 119 -23.75 0.02 -18.95
C ILE A 119 -23.47 -1.49 -19.12
N ASN A 120 -22.63 -1.84 -20.08
CA ASN A 120 -22.23 -3.23 -20.32
C ASN A 120 -21.35 -3.79 -19.19
N ALA A 121 -20.38 -3.01 -18.69
CA ALA A 121 -19.55 -3.39 -17.56
C ALA A 121 -20.39 -3.63 -16.28
N ILE A 122 -21.37 -2.77 -16.01
CA ILE A 122 -22.32 -2.95 -14.90
C ILE A 122 -23.16 -4.22 -15.09
N GLY A 123 -23.63 -4.47 -16.31
CA GLY A 123 -24.40 -5.67 -16.65
C GLY A 123 -23.60 -6.97 -16.42
N LEU A 124 -22.33 -6.99 -16.86
CA LEU A 124 -21.39 -8.10 -16.62
C LEU A 124 -21.17 -8.35 -15.13
N ARG A 125 -20.92 -7.29 -14.34
CA ARG A 125 -20.76 -7.40 -12.88
C ARG A 125 -22.00 -8.01 -12.23
N LYS A 126 -23.19 -7.53 -12.58
CA LYS A 126 -24.43 -8.00 -11.96
C LYS A 126 -24.79 -9.43 -12.33
N ILE A 127 -24.37 -9.93 -13.48
CA ILE A 127 -24.61 -11.33 -13.83
C ILE A 127 -23.62 -12.26 -13.13
N LEU A 128 -22.36 -11.87 -13.03
CA LEU A 128 -21.32 -12.56 -12.27
C LEU A 128 -21.70 -12.68 -10.78
N LYS A 129 -22.07 -11.57 -10.13
CA LYS A 129 -22.59 -11.56 -8.75
C LYS A 129 -23.83 -12.45 -8.57
N LYS A 130 -24.71 -12.50 -9.57
CA LYS A 130 -25.92 -13.34 -9.50
C LYS A 130 -25.60 -14.82 -9.60
N PHE A 131 -24.57 -15.19 -10.38
CA PHE A 131 -24.07 -16.55 -10.47
C PHE A 131 -23.48 -16.97 -9.11
N ASP A 132 -22.55 -16.19 -8.55
CA ASP A 132 -21.92 -16.49 -7.25
C ASP A 132 -22.94 -16.63 -6.12
N LYS A 133 -23.90 -15.70 -6.02
CA LYS A 133 -24.92 -15.73 -4.97
C LYS A 133 -25.79 -16.99 -5.03
N ARG A 134 -26.00 -17.54 -6.23
CA ARG A 134 -26.88 -18.69 -6.45
C ARG A 134 -26.17 -20.03 -6.24
N PHE A 135 -24.87 -20.08 -6.49
CA PHE A 135 -24.08 -21.30 -6.40
C PHE A 135 -23.07 -21.32 -5.24
N ARG A 136 -23.07 -20.28 -4.38
CA ARG A 136 -22.14 -20.06 -3.24
C ARG A 136 -20.66 -20.31 -3.59
N TYR A 137 -20.28 -20.00 -4.82
CA TYR A 137 -18.94 -20.24 -5.36
C TYR A 137 -18.23 -18.92 -5.67
N ARG A 138 -16.89 -18.93 -5.68
CA ARG A 138 -16.06 -17.80 -6.15
C ARG A 138 -15.88 -17.89 -7.68
N PHE A 139 -16.98 -17.99 -8.43
CA PHE A 139 -16.89 -18.11 -9.90
C PHE A 139 -16.30 -16.84 -10.49
N THR A 140 -16.75 -15.69 -9.99
CA THR A 140 -16.23 -14.40 -10.43
C THR A 140 -14.71 -14.33 -10.28
N ASP A 141 -14.16 -14.72 -9.13
CA ASP A 141 -12.71 -14.67 -8.90
C ASP A 141 -11.95 -15.60 -9.85
N TYR A 142 -12.45 -16.83 -10.06
CA TYR A 142 -11.86 -17.79 -11.00
C TYR A 142 -11.92 -17.29 -12.45
N TYR A 143 -13.10 -16.89 -12.91
CA TYR A 143 -13.34 -16.45 -14.28
C TYR A 143 -12.53 -15.19 -14.59
N VAL A 144 -12.49 -14.25 -13.65
CA VAL A 144 -11.74 -13.00 -13.81
C VAL A 144 -10.24 -13.24 -13.71
N LYS A 145 -9.73 -14.07 -12.77
CA LYS A 145 -8.29 -14.38 -12.67
C LYS A 145 -7.77 -15.08 -13.93
N THR A 146 -8.53 -16.02 -14.47
CA THR A 146 -8.13 -16.79 -15.67
C THR A 146 -8.19 -15.98 -16.96
N ARG A 147 -9.12 -15.03 -17.07
CA ARG A 147 -9.27 -14.18 -18.27
C ARG A 147 -8.44 -12.91 -18.19
N ALA A 148 -8.25 -12.33 -17.01
CA ALA A 148 -7.47 -11.11 -16.88
C ALA A 148 -6.00 -11.27 -17.27
N ASN A 149 -5.41 -12.46 -17.19
CA ASN A 149 -3.99 -12.67 -17.49
C ASN A 149 -3.75 -13.37 -18.84
N HIS A 150 -4.81 -13.68 -19.60
CA HIS A 150 -4.67 -14.41 -20.85
C HIS A 150 -4.48 -13.44 -22.03
N PRO A 151 -3.46 -13.62 -22.89
CA PRO A 151 -3.11 -12.68 -23.96
C PRO A 151 -4.24 -12.44 -24.98
N TYR A 152 -5.11 -13.43 -25.16
CA TYR A 152 -6.26 -13.35 -26.07
C TYR A 152 -7.58 -13.01 -25.36
N SER A 153 -7.56 -12.61 -24.08
CA SER A 153 -8.79 -12.26 -23.39
C SER A 153 -9.28 -10.87 -23.74
N GLN A 154 -10.50 -10.81 -24.24
CA GLN A 154 -11.20 -9.58 -24.56
C GLN A 154 -11.80 -8.87 -23.33
N LEU A 155 -11.78 -9.53 -22.16
CA LEU A 155 -12.26 -8.93 -20.91
C LEU A 155 -11.49 -7.64 -20.59
N GLN A 156 -10.16 -7.63 -20.79
CA GLN A 156 -9.35 -6.45 -20.53
C GLN A 156 -9.78 -5.23 -21.35
N GLN A 157 -10.25 -5.42 -22.59
CA GLN A 157 -10.62 -4.32 -23.48
C GLN A 157 -11.86 -3.56 -22.96
N VAL A 158 -12.80 -4.27 -22.33
CA VAL A 158 -13.99 -3.67 -21.68
C VAL A 158 -13.65 -2.97 -20.36
N PHE A 159 -12.59 -3.39 -19.66
CA PHE A 159 -12.28 -2.86 -18.32
C PHE A 159 -11.13 -1.83 -18.28
N LYS A 160 -10.17 -1.92 -19.22
CA LYS A 160 -9.02 -1.00 -19.33
C LYS A 160 -9.19 0.10 -20.38
N HIS A 161 -10.22 0.04 -21.23
CA HIS A 161 -10.57 1.10 -22.20
C HIS A 161 -9.41 1.54 -23.10
N VAL A 162 -8.61 0.57 -23.56
CA VAL A 162 -7.43 0.84 -24.40
C VAL A 162 -7.88 1.59 -25.67
N GLY A 163 -7.20 2.70 -25.98
CA GLY A 163 -7.50 3.55 -27.15
C GLY A 163 -8.47 4.71 -26.90
N ILE A 164 -9.36 4.62 -25.90
CA ILE A 164 -10.30 5.73 -25.58
C ILE A 164 -9.54 6.99 -25.14
N GLY A 165 -8.48 6.83 -24.34
CA GLY A 165 -7.67 7.96 -23.87
C GLY A 165 -7.00 8.75 -25.00
N ALA A 166 -6.60 8.10 -26.09
CA ALA A 166 -6.01 8.76 -27.26
C ALA A 166 -7.04 9.60 -28.02
N VAL A 167 -8.26 9.07 -28.17
CA VAL A 167 -9.40 9.77 -28.80
C VAL A 167 -9.83 10.98 -27.96
N VAL A 168 -9.92 10.82 -26.63
CA VAL A 168 -10.19 11.92 -25.68
C VAL A 168 -9.12 13.00 -25.79
N GLY A 169 -7.84 12.61 -25.82
CA GLY A 169 -6.72 13.53 -25.94
C GLY A 169 -6.74 14.31 -27.25
N ALA A 170 -7.00 13.64 -28.38
CA ALA A 170 -7.10 14.27 -29.69
C ALA A 170 -8.23 15.32 -29.75
N ILE A 171 -9.45 14.95 -29.34
CA ILE A 171 -10.59 15.87 -29.33
C ILE A 171 -10.33 17.06 -28.38
N SER A 172 -9.81 16.80 -27.18
CA SER A 172 -9.57 17.85 -26.19
C SER A 172 -8.49 18.84 -26.65
N ARG A 173 -7.42 18.34 -27.27
CA ARG A 173 -6.34 19.17 -27.84
C ARG A 173 -6.86 20.06 -28.97
N ASN A 174 -7.57 19.48 -29.92
CA ASN A 174 -8.04 20.19 -31.12
C ASN A 174 -9.13 21.21 -30.80
N LEU A 175 -10.05 20.90 -29.87
CA LEU A 175 -11.04 21.88 -29.39
C LEU A 175 -10.38 23.07 -28.67
N HIS A 176 -9.33 22.82 -27.90
CA HIS A 176 -8.58 23.88 -27.24
C HIS A 176 -7.84 24.77 -28.25
N GLU A 177 -7.20 24.16 -29.26
CA GLU A 177 -6.51 24.89 -30.33
C GLU A 177 -7.46 25.77 -31.15
N LEU A 178 -8.67 25.29 -31.46
CA LEU A 178 -9.70 26.08 -32.15
C LEU A 178 -10.24 27.23 -31.29
N GLN A 179 -10.27 27.06 -29.96
CA GLN A 179 -10.73 28.09 -29.02
C GLN A 179 -9.72 29.25 -28.91
N ASP A 180 -8.41 28.96 -28.87
CA ASP A 180 -7.36 29.98 -28.84
C ASP A 180 -7.30 30.82 -30.13
N ARG A 181 -7.60 30.20 -31.29
CA ARG A 181 -7.63 30.89 -32.59
C ARG A 181 -8.82 31.84 -32.73
N GLN A 182 -9.96 31.52 -32.12
CA GLN A 182 -11.15 32.38 -32.13
C GLN A 182 -10.96 33.65 -31.28
N GLY A 183 -10.18 33.57 -30.19
CA GLY A 183 -9.88 34.71 -29.31
C GLY A 183 -8.89 35.75 -29.88
N ARG A 184 -8.24 35.46 -31.02
CA ARG A 184 -7.27 36.37 -31.67
C ARG A 184 -7.82 37.09 -32.91
N SER A 185 -9.07 36.87 -33.31
CA SER A 185 -9.68 37.51 -34.48
C SER A 185 -10.37 38.84 -34.11
N TYR A 186 -10.13 39.88 -34.93
CA TYR A 186 -10.50 41.29 -34.74
C TYR A 186 -12.03 41.54 -34.74
N LEU A 187 -12.71 41.23 -33.63
CA LEU A 187 -14.08 41.69 -33.34
C LEU A 187 -14.11 42.35 -31.96
N SER A 188 -14.77 43.52 -31.90
CA SER A 188 -14.81 44.47 -30.78
C SER A 188 -14.89 43.83 -29.39
N ILE A 189 -14.00 44.29 -28.49
CA ILE A 189 -13.87 43.90 -27.07
C ILE A 189 -15.17 44.11 -26.26
N TYR A 190 -16.13 44.87 -26.81
CA TYR A 190 -17.35 45.27 -26.10
C TYR A 190 -18.61 44.42 -26.40
N ASP A 191 -18.56 43.48 -27.35
CA ASP A 191 -19.78 42.83 -27.88
C ASP A 191 -20.00 41.35 -27.49
N GLN A 192 -19.21 40.77 -26.57
CA GLN A 192 -19.45 39.39 -26.12
C GLN A 192 -19.52 39.22 -24.60
N PRO A 193 -20.52 38.50 -24.06
CA PRO A 193 -20.51 38.07 -22.67
C PRO A 193 -19.36 37.06 -22.47
N VAL A 194 -18.62 37.25 -21.37
CA VAL A 194 -17.48 36.41 -20.95
C VAL A 194 -17.92 34.95 -20.86
N LEU A 195 -17.66 34.14 -21.89
CA LEU A 195 -17.88 32.70 -21.87
C LEU A 195 -16.74 32.00 -21.10
N PRO A 196 -17.05 30.98 -20.28
CA PRO A 196 -16.06 30.30 -19.45
C PRO A 196 -14.97 29.62 -20.31
N LEU A 197 -13.75 29.62 -19.77
CA LEU A 197 -12.48 29.30 -20.43
C LEU A 197 -12.31 27.85 -20.99
N GLN A 198 -13.33 26.99 -20.92
CA GLN A 198 -13.29 25.60 -21.44
C GLN A 198 -14.63 25.21 -22.08
N ASP A 199 -14.55 24.49 -23.22
CA ASP A 199 -15.74 23.97 -23.90
C ASP A 199 -16.44 22.92 -23.01
N PRO A 200 -17.76 23.05 -22.73
CA PRO A 200 -18.48 22.18 -21.77
C PRO A 200 -18.45 20.69 -22.14
N ILE A 201 -18.22 20.37 -23.42
CA ILE A 201 -18.07 18.98 -23.87
C ILE A 201 -16.81 18.34 -23.28
N ILE A 202 -15.72 19.10 -23.10
CA ILE A 202 -14.48 18.58 -22.51
C ILE A 202 -14.71 18.14 -21.06
N ASP A 203 -15.43 18.94 -20.28
CA ASP A 203 -15.74 18.61 -18.88
C ASP A 203 -16.67 17.41 -18.77
N SER A 204 -17.65 17.30 -19.68
CA SER A 204 -18.53 16.14 -19.74
C SER A 204 -17.78 14.85 -20.11
N ILE A 205 -16.79 14.92 -21.01
CA ILE A 205 -15.93 13.79 -21.38
C ILE A 205 -15.04 13.40 -20.20
N LYS A 206 -14.40 14.34 -19.50
CA LYS A 206 -13.61 14.05 -18.29
C LYS A 206 -14.46 13.38 -17.22
N ALA A 207 -15.64 13.94 -16.92
CA ALA A 207 -16.56 13.36 -15.95
C ALA A 207 -17.07 11.96 -16.36
N ALA A 208 -17.27 11.71 -17.66
CA ALA A 208 -17.62 10.37 -18.17
C ALA A 208 -16.45 9.39 -18.04
N VAL A 209 -15.22 9.80 -18.35
CA VAL A 209 -14.01 8.99 -18.21
C VAL A 209 -13.73 8.65 -16.74
N ASP A 210 -13.89 9.61 -15.83
CA ASP A 210 -13.70 9.38 -14.39
C ASP A 210 -14.75 8.43 -13.82
N ARG A 211 -16.02 8.59 -14.22
CA ARG A 211 -17.09 7.65 -13.86
C ARG A 211 -16.81 6.26 -14.41
N LEU A 212 -16.41 6.18 -15.67
CA LEU A 212 -16.08 4.92 -16.32
C LEU A 212 -14.92 4.24 -15.60
N SER A 213 -13.83 4.94 -15.32
CA SER A 213 -12.66 4.45 -14.57
C SER A 213 -13.07 3.92 -13.19
N ASN A 214 -13.90 4.64 -12.43
CA ASN A 214 -14.42 4.16 -11.16
C ASN A 214 -15.29 2.89 -11.30
N SER A 215 -16.09 2.82 -12.37
CA SER A 215 -16.99 1.71 -12.66
C SER A 215 -16.31 0.49 -13.29
N THR A 216 -15.12 0.62 -13.87
CA THR A 216 -14.42 -0.48 -14.55
C THR A 216 -13.05 -0.77 -13.97
N ASN A 217 -12.63 -0.05 -12.92
CA ASN A 217 -11.36 -0.35 -12.27
C ASN A 217 -11.38 -1.80 -11.76
N PHE A 218 -10.56 -2.62 -12.39
CA PHE A 218 -10.46 -4.06 -12.19
C PHE A 218 -10.19 -4.44 -10.73
N LEU A 219 -9.43 -3.60 -10.01
CA LEU A 219 -9.17 -3.75 -8.58
C LEU A 219 -10.39 -3.38 -7.73
N ASN A 220 -11.17 -2.36 -8.11
CA ASN A 220 -12.46 -2.07 -7.45
C ASN A 220 -13.47 -3.18 -7.72
N PHE A 221 -13.45 -3.80 -8.90
CA PHE A 221 -14.31 -4.93 -9.25
C PHE A 221 -14.05 -6.14 -8.32
N LEU A 222 -12.79 -6.51 -8.11
CA LEU A 222 -12.40 -7.58 -7.18
C LEU A 222 -12.58 -7.16 -5.71
N ALA A 223 -12.26 -5.92 -5.34
CA ALA A 223 -12.43 -5.40 -3.98
C ALA A 223 -13.89 -5.27 -3.55
N GLN A 224 -14.80 -4.83 -4.43
CA GLN A 224 -16.25 -4.78 -4.17
C GLN A 224 -16.86 -6.18 -4.05
N HIS A 225 -16.31 -7.18 -4.74
CA HIS A 225 -16.68 -8.58 -4.56
C HIS A 225 -16.15 -9.16 -3.23
N ALA A 226 -14.96 -8.74 -2.79
CA ALA A 226 -14.35 -9.19 -1.54
C ALA A 226 -14.94 -8.54 -0.27
N LEU A 227 -15.51 -7.33 -0.35
CA LEU A 227 -15.86 -6.55 0.84
C LEU A 227 -17.35 -6.29 1.10
N ILE A 228 -18.30 -6.60 0.22
CA ILE A 228 -19.67 -6.09 0.40
C ILE A 228 -20.78 -7.11 0.09
N MET A 229 -21.20 -7.80 1.14
CA MET A 229 -22.53 -8.38 1.30
C MET A 229 -23.43 -7.41 2.11
N ARG A 230 -23.45 -6.10 1.81
CA ARG A 230 -24.48 -5.17 2.32
C ARG A 230 -24.72 -3.98 1.39
N GLU A 231 -25.98 -3.62 1.28
CA GLU A 231 -26.57 -2.47 0.58
C GLU A 231 -26.66 -2.48 -0.96
N GLU A 232 -27.92 -2.61 -1.38
CA GLU A 232 -28.46 -2.33 -2.68
C GLU A 232 -28.83 -0.85 -2.74
N GLU A 233 -28.12 -0.04 -3.51
CA GLU A 233 -28.71 1.15 -4.12
C GLU A 233 -27.97 1.52 -5.41
N LEU A 234 -28.74 1.77 -6.46
CA LEU A 234 -28.24 2.28 -7.73
C LEU A 234 -27.99 3.79 -7.57
N PRO A 235 -26.98 4.39 -8.22
CA PRO A 235 -26.84 5.83 -8.20
C PRO A 235 -28.05 6.47 -8.90
N ALA A 236 -28.76 7.33 -8.18
CA ALA A 236 -29.74 8.27 -8.71
C ALA A 236 -29.02 9.43 -9.42
N PRO A 237 -29.65 10.11 -10.40
CA PRO A 237 -29.12 11.34 -10.94
C PRO A 237 -29.49 12.51 -10.00
N ILE A 238 -28.53 13.42 -9.83
CA ILE A 238 -28.64 14.77 -9.24
C ILE A 238 -28.37 14.85 -7.72
N GLU A 239 -27.33 15.64 -7.40
CA GLU A 239 -27.07 16.40 -6.18
C GLU A 239 -27.43 15.75 -4.84
N GLU A 240 -26.58 14.83 -4.38
CA GLU A 240 -26.34 14.67 -2.95
C GLU A 240 -24.84 14.48 -2.78
N GLN A 241 -24.20 15.46 -2.13
CA GLN A 241 -22.86 15.32 -1.59
C GLN A 241 -22.89 14.08 -0.69
N VAL A 242 -22.29 13.00 -1.15
CA VAL A 242 -21.90 11.89 -0.28
C VAL A 242 -20.93 12.49 0.72
N ASP A 243 -21.40 12.62 1.95
CA ASP A 243 -20.71 13.24 3.06
C ASP A 243 -19.28 12.69 3.20
N ASP A 244 -18.29 13.54 2.94
CA ASP A 244 -16.84 13.30 3.03
C ASP A 244 -16.37 13.15 4.52
N SER A 245 -17.28 12.80 5.42
CA SER A 245 -17.21 13.11 6.86
C SER A 245 -16.52 12.08 7.76
N ASN A 246 -15.69 11.18 7.22
CA ASN A 246 -14.97 10.18 8.05
C ASN A 246 -13.44 10.26 8.00
N TYR A 247 -12.85 11.23 7.28
CA TYR A 247 -11.40 11.39 7.20
C TYR A 247 -10.94 12.76 7.70
N HIS A 248 -10.36 12.81 8.90
CA HIS A 248 -9.72 14.02 9.42
C HIS A 248 -8.27 14.13 8.94
N PHE A 249 -8.05 14.93 7.90
CA PHE A 249 -6.72 15.21 7.33
C PHE A 249 -5.68 15.57 8.40
N MET A 250 -6.04 16.42 9.38
CA MET A 250 -5.14 16.82 10.47
C MET A 250 -4.65 15.63 11.31
N SER A 251 -5.52 14.64 11.56
CA SER A 251 -5.15 13.46 12.34
C SER A 251 -4.23 12.51 11.56
N LEU A 252 -4.41 12.40 10.22
CA LEU A 252 -3.40 11.73 9.38
C LEU A 252 -2.08 12.50 9.37
N PHE A 253 -2.12 13.83 9.26
CA PHE A 253 -0.92 14.65 9.24
C PHE A 253 -0.11 14.50 10.54
N LEU A 254 -0.76 14.55 11.71
CA LEU A 254 -0.12 14.30 13.01
C LEU A 254 0.49 12.89 13.08
N ASN A 255 -0.18 11.89 12.50
CA ASN A 255 0.32 10.53 12.42
C ASN A 255 1.61 10.41 11.56
N LEU A 256 1.63 11.09 10.43
CA LEU A 256 2.82 11.20 9.57
C LEU A 256 3.93 12.00 10.25
N ALA A 257 3.59 13.09 10.95
CA ALA A 257 4.53 13.91 11.70
C ALA A 257 5.16 13.12 12.87
N ASN A 258 4.39 12.29 13.58
CA ASN A 258 4.90 11.38 14.59
C ASN A 258 5.95 10.44 14.00
N THR A 259 5.64 9.84 12.86
CA THR A 259 6.54 8.92 12.16
C THR A 259 7.82 9.63 11.74
N PHE A 260 7.70 10.80 11.13
CA PHE A 260 8.84 11.64 10.76
C PHE A 260 9.73 11.96 11.97
N LEU A 261 9.14 12.51 13.04
CA LEU A 261 9.86 12.92 14.23
C LEU A 261 10.52 11.73 14.95
N TYR A 262 9.89 10.56 14.95
CA TYR A 262 10.47 9.33 15.49
C TYR A 262 11.69 8.88 14.69
N MET A 263 11.65 9.00 13.36
CA MET A 263 12.81 8.66 12.54
C MET A 263 13.94 9.68 12.69
N VAL A 264 13.63 10.99 12.81
CA VAL A 264 14.63 12.00 13.20
C VAL A 264 15.28 11.61 14.53
N ASN A 265 14.47 11.28 15.54
CA ASN A 265 14.95 10.86 16.86
C ASN A 265 15.90 9.65 16.82
N THR A 266 15.59 8.70 15.94
CA THR A 266 16.35 7.46 15.82
C THR A 266 17.73 7.72 15.22
N TYR A 267 17.81 8.59 14.21
CA TYR A 267 19.03 8.77 13.39
C TYR A 267 19.85 10.02 13.71
N ILE A 268 19.30 11.03 14.43
CA ILE A 268 20.04 12.25 14.85
C ILE A 268 21.27 11.96 15.73
N VAL A 269 21.23 10.85 16.43
CA VAL A 269 22.29 10.34 17.30
C VAL A 269 23.40 9.59 16.56
N VAL A 270 23.15 9.08 15.35
CA VAL A 270 24.06 8.15 14.66
C VAL A 270 25.43 8.78 14.38
N PRO A 271 25.54 10.02 13.88
CA PRO A 271 26.84 10.64 13.64
C PRO A 271 27.72 10.81 14.88
N THR A 272 27.13 10.83 16.08
CA THR A 272 27.81 11.11 17.36
C THR A 272 27.85 9.89 18.29
N ALA A 273 27.29 8.75 17.88
CA ALA A 273 27.05 7.62 18.78
C ALA A 273 28.34 6.97 19.30
N ASP A 274 29.36 6.87 18.45
CA ASP A 274 30.67 6.33 18.79
C ASP A 274 31.47 7.30 19.67
N ASP A 275 31.51 8.58 19.32
CA ASP A 275 32.12 9.64 20.14
C ASP A 275 31.48 9.72 21.53
N TYR A 276 30.14 9.62 21.61
CA TYR A 276 29.44 9.65 22.88
C TYR A 276 29.77 8.42 23.74
N SER A 277 29.81 7.23 23.13
CA SER A 277 30.23 6.00 23.82
C SER A 277 31.65 6.11 24.36
N MET A 278 32.59 6.63 23.57
CA MET A 278 33.97 6.87 23.98
C MET A 278 34.08 7.89 25.12
N SER A 279 33.29 8.97 25.08
CA SER A 279 33.28 9.99 26.16
C SER A 279 32.76 9.48 27.51
N LEU A 280 31.96 8.40 27.49
CA LEU A 280 31.47 7.71 28.69
C LEU A 280 32.38 6.54 29.13
N GLY A 281 33.54 6.36 28.49
CA GLY A 281 34.51 5.32 28.82
C GLY A 281 34.27 3.95 28.18
N ALA A 282 33.40 3.86 27.16
CA ALA A 282 33.13 2.63 26.42
C ALA A 282 33.85 2.60 25.05
N ALA A 283 34.02 1.42 24.45
CA ALA A 283 34.60 1.32 23.11
C ALA A 283 33.68 1.92 22.03
N ALA A 284 34.24 2.49 20.97
CA ALA A 284 33.49 3.07 19.84
C ALA A 284 32.44 2.10 19.25
N THR A 285 32.72 0.79 19.22
CA THR A 285 31.82 -0.24 18.70
C THR A 285 30.59 -0.49 19.57
N VAL A 286 30.57 0.02 20.82
CA VAL A 286 29.38 0.04 21.68
C VAL A 286 28.29 0.98 21.12
N CYS A 287 28.61 1.81 20.12
CA CYS A 287 27.61 2.57 19.38
C CYS A 287 26.49 1.68 18.82
N GLY A 288 26.79 0.44 18.42
CA GLY A 288 25.80 -0.54 17.98
C GLY A 288 24.79 -0.85 19.08
N ILE A 289 25.23 -1.13 20.30
CA ILE A 289 24.32 -1.31 21.45
C ILE A 289 23.51 -0.03 21.72
N VAL A 290 24.14 1.15 21.66
CA VAL A 290 23.47 2.44 21.93
C VAL A 290 22.36 2.72 20.90
N ILE A 291 22.61 2.44 19.62
CA ILE A 291 21.61 2.61 18.54
C ILE A 291 20.54 1.51 18.65
N GLY A 292 20.97 0.25 18.80
CA GLY A 292 20.09 -0.92 18.83
C GLY A 292 19.22 -1.05 20.08
N ALA A 293 19.58 -0.42 21.20
CA ALA A 293 18.76 -0.40 22.41
C ALA A 293 17.33 0.11 22.13
N MET A 294 17.19 1.10 21.24
CA MET A 294 15.89 1.62 20.83
C MET A 294 15.07 0.57 20.08
N ALA A 295 15.71 -0.18 19.16
CA ALA A 295 15.05 -1.26 18.43
C ALA A 295 14.64 -2.42 19.34
N VAL A 296 15.48 -2.78 20.33
CA VAL A 296 15.17 -3.84 21.32
C VAL A 296 13.90 -3.50 22.09
N ALA A 297 13.80 -2.29 22.63
CA ALA A 297 12.60 -1.87 23.35
C ALA A 297 11.36 -1.77 22.43
N GLN A 298 11.58 -1.40 21.16
CA GLN A 298 10.50 -1.31 20.17
C GLN A 298 9.85 -2.68 19.88
N VAL A 299 10.61 -3.78 19.81
CA VAL A 299 10.04 -5.13 19.58
C VAL A 299 8.97 -5.47 20.62
N PHE A 300 9.19 -5.10 21.89
CA PHE A 300 8.21 -5.36 22.94
C PHE A 300 7.07 -4.34 22.95
N SER A 301 7.38 -3.06 22.76
CA SER A 301 6.37 -2.00 22.80
C SER A 301 5.39 -2.10 21.64
N SER A 302 5.85 -2.48 20.45
CA SER A 302 5.01 -2.47 19.25
C SER A 302 3.84 -3.47 19.35
N VAL A 303 4.03 -4.62 20.00
CA VAL A 303 2.94 -5.57 20.32
C VAL A 303 1.92 -4.94 21.27
N TYR A 304 2.37 -4.29 22.35
CA TYR A 304 1.50 -3.63 23.32
C TYR A 304 0.72 -2.47 22.69
N PHE A 305 1.40 -1.65 21.89
CA PHE A 305 0.79 -0.54 21.16
C PHE A 305 -0.20 -1.01 20.09
N SER A 306 0.09 -2.13 19.41
CA SER A 306 -0.87 -2.76 18.50
C SER A 306 -2.13 -3.23 19.25
N ALA A 307 -1.97 -3.82 20.44
CA ALA A 307 -3.09 -4.21 21.28
C ALA A 307 -3.89 -3.00 21.80
N TRP A 308 -3.21 -1.94 22.25
CA TRP A 308 -3.82 -0.73 22.79
C TRP A 308 -4.56 0.07 21.71
N SER A 309 -4.01 0.12 20.49
CA SER A 309 -4.66 0.75 19.33
C SER A 309 -5.96 0.07 18.90
N ASN A 310 -6.22 -1.18 19.34
CA ASN A 310 -7.55 -1.78 19.20
C ASN A 310 -8.64 -0.97 19.91
N ARG A 311 -8.31 -0.17 20.93
CA ARG A 311 -9.30 0.61 21.73
C ARG A 311 -9.27 2.12 21.45
N SER A 312 -8.11 2.71 21.23
CA SER A 312 -7.95 4.15 20.96
C SER A 312 -6.61 4.39 20.26
N TYR A 313 -6.56 5.30 19.29
CA TYR A 313 -5.32 5.76 18.68
C TYR A 313 -4.68 6.93 19.45
N PHE A 314 -5.50 7.78 20.08
CA PHE A 314 -5.00 8.96 20.79
C PHE A 314 -4.17 8.62 22.04
N ARG A 315 -4.64 7.69 22.87
CA ARG A 315 -3.96 7.35 24.15
C ARG A 315 -2.56 6.76 23.95
N PRO A 316 -2.33 5.80 23.03
CA PRO A 316 -0.98 5.33 22.71
C PRO A 316 -0.06 6.45 22.22
N LEU A 317 -0.55 7.38 21.39
CA LEU A 317 0.26 8.48 20.85
C LEU A 317 0.72 9.47 21.94
N ILE A 318 -0.12 9.73 22.95
CA ILE A 318 0.28 10.52 24.12
C ILE A 318 1.39 9.80 24.90
N PHE A 319 1.18 8.54 25.24
CA PHE A 319 2.18 7.76 25.99
C PHE A 319 3.51 7.68 25.24
N SER A 320 3.47 7.47 23.92
CA SER A 320 4.62 7.54 23.04
C SER A 320 5.39 8.85 23.18
N SER A 321 4.68 9.98 23.10
CA SER A 321 5.29 11.31 23.15
C SER A 321 5.92 11.61 24.51
N ILE A 322 5.29 11.18 25.61
CA ILE A 322 5.83 11.31 26.97
C ILE A 322 7.08 10.44 27.15
N ALA A 323 7.04 9.18 26.70
CA ALA A 323 8.19 8.27 26.78
C ALA A 323 9.38 8.80 25.96
N LEU A 324 9.13 9.33 24.77
CA LEU A 324 10.16 9.92 23.92
C LEU A 324 10.74 11.22 24.50
N PHE A 325 9.91 12.05 25.14
CA PHE A 325 10.38 13.21 25.90
C PHE A 325 11.33 12.80 27.04
N LEU A 326 10.90 11.86 27.88
CA LEU A 326 11.69 11.38 29.02
C LEU A 326 12.96 10.65 28.58
N GLY A 327 12.88 9.81 27.55
CA GLY A 327 14.04 9.07 27.03
C GLY A 327 15.11 10.00 26.47
N ASN A 328 14.73 11.06 25.76
CA ASN A 328 15.66 12.06 25.24
C ASN A 328 16.27 12.93 26.34
N LEU A 329 15.50 13.24 27.39
CA LEU A 329 16.02 13.92 28.57
C LEU A 329 17.10 13.08 29.27
N LEU A 330 16.85 11.78 29.48
CA LEU A 330 17.82 10.85 30.05
C LEU A 330 19.06 10.70 29.15
N TYR A 331 18.87 10.63 27.82
CA TYR A 331 19.97 10.59 26.86
C TYR A 331 20.89 11.80 26.99
N ALA A 332 20.35 13.00 27.14
CA ALA A 332 21.14 14.22 27.30
C ALA A 332 21.85 14.28 28.67
N LEU A 333 21.17 13.88 29.75
CA LEU A 333 21.72 13.89 31.10
C LEU A 333 22.81 12.84 31.34
N ALA A 334 22.88 11.79 30.52
CA ALA A 334 23.85 10.70 30.68
C ALA A 334 25.32 11.19 30.64
N TYR A 335 25.60 12.26 29.88
CA TYR A 335 26.91 12.89 29.81
C TYR A 335 27.32 13.52 31.16
N ASP A 336 26.43 14.31 31.75
CA ASP A 336 26.71 15.00 33.03
C ASP A 336 26.75 14.02 34.21
N LEU A 337 26.02 12.91 34.12
CA LEU A 337 26.04 11.81 35.10
C LEU A 337 27.18 10.80 34.86
N GLN A 338 27.95 10.96 33.77
CA GLN A 338 29.01 10.05 33.33
C GLN A 338 28.62 8.55 33.39
N SER A 339 27.42 8.22 32.91
CA SER A 339 26.87 6.87 33.03
C SER A 339 26.33 6.33 31.72
N LEU A 340 27.01 5.29 31.20
CA LEU A 340 26.55 4.52 30.05
C LEU A 340 25.17 3.88 30.30
N TRP A 341 24.86 3.50 31.54
CA TRP A 341 23.57 2.89 31.87
C TRP A 341 22.41 3.89 31.74
N VAL A 342 22.61 5.15 32.14
CA VAL A 342 21.59 6.19 31.95
C VAL A 342 21.37 6.45 30.46
N LEU A 343 22.43 6.43 29.65
CA LEU A 343 22.33 6.55 28.20
C LEU A 343 21.46 5.42 27.63
N LEU A 344 21.75 4.16 27.99
CA LEU A 344 21.01 2.99 27.51
C LEU A 344 19.55 2.98 27.99
N ILE A 345 19.28 3.36 29.24
CA ILE A 345 17.92 3.48 29.76
C ILE A 345 17.14 4.57 29.00
N GLY A 346 17.78 5.71 28.70
CA GLY A 346 17.19 6.76 27.86
C GLY A 346 16.82 6.24 26.47
N ARG A 347 17.71 5.46 25.85
CA ARG A 347 17.48 4.83 24.54
C ARG A 347 16.37 3.78 24.57
N LEU A 348 16.34 2.92 25.58
CA LEU A 348 15.27 1.94 25.79
C LEU A 348 13.93 2.66 25.97
N CYS A 349 13.89 3.74 26.75
CA CYS A 349 12.70 4.56 26.94
C CYS A 349 12.20 5.18 25.62
N CYS A 350 13.11 5.70 24.79
CA CYS A 350 12.77 6.15 23.43
C CYS A 350 12.15 5.03 22.57
N GLY A 351 12.67 3.80 22.67
CA GLY A 351 12.13 2.65 21.94
C GLY A 351 10.77 2.18 22.47
N LEU A 352 10.54 2.28 23.78
CA LEU A 352 9.22 2.03 24.38
C LEU A 352 8.17 3.02 23.87
N GLY A 353 8.58 4.24 23.50
CA GLY A 353 7.73 5.24 22.89
C GLY A 353 7.41 5.02 21.41
N SER A 354 7.77 3.90 20.79
CA SER A 354 7.53 3.67 19.36
C SER A 354 6.04 3.45 19.02
N ALA A 355 5.41 4.47 18.45
CA ALA A 355 4.02 4.38 17.98
C ALA A 355 3.89 3.89 16.52
N ARG A 356 4.95 3.38 15.89
CA ARG A 356 4.93 3.05 14.46
C ARG A 356 3.88 2.00 14.07
N ALA A 357 3.65 1.01 14.93
CA ALA A 357 2.59 0.02 14.73
C ALA A 357 1.19 0.68 14.73
N VAL A 358 0.97 1.66 15.61
CA VAL A 358 -0.27 2.46 15.68
C VAL A 358 -0.42 3.33 14.44
N ASN A 359 0.67 3.96 13.98
CA ASN A 359 0.67 4.83 12.81
C ASN A 359 0.25 4.09 11.54
N ARG A 360 0.86 2.93 11.31
CA ARG A 360 0.51 2.05 10.18
C ARG A 360 -0.92 1.54 10.26
N ARG A 361 -1.35 1.17 11.46
CA ARG A 361 -2.72 0.70 11.68
C ARG A 361 -3.75 1.81 11.43
N TYR A 362 -3.50 3.03 11.90
CA TYR A 362 -4.37 4.17 11.66
C TYR A 362 -4.57 4.41 10.16
N ILE A 363 -3.51 4.32 9.35
CA ILE A 363 -3.59 4.44 7.89
C ILE A 363 -4.47 3.31 7.30
N SER A 364 -4.29 2.08 7.77
CA SER A 364 -5.09 0.93 7.30
C SER A 364 -6.57 1.03 7.69
N ASP A 365 -6.87 1.50 8.90
CA ASP A 365 -8.21 1.46 9.47
C ASP A 365 -9.03 2.71 9.09
N CYS A 366 -8.41 3.89 9.07
CA CYS A 366 -9.12 5.18 8.97
C CYS A 366 -9.03 5.83 7.58
N VAL A 367 -8.06 5.45 6.74
CA VAL A 367 -7.90 6.07 5.42
C VAL A 367 -8.72 5.29 4.37
N PRO A 368 -9.57 5.98 3.59
CA PRO A 368 -10.34 5.35 2.51
C PRO A 368 -9.43 4.63 1.50
N LEU A 369 -9.89 3.49 0.97
CA LEU A 369 -9.11 2.64 0.05
C LEU A 369 -8.51 3.41 -1.14
N LYS A 370 -9.23 4.42 -1.67
CA LYS A 370 -8.78 5.25 -2.80
C LYS A 370 -7.49 6.03 -2.49
N VAL A 371 -7.34 6.50 -1.26
CA VAL A 371 -6.22 7.37 -0.83
C VAL A 371 -5.21 6.61 0.05
N ARG A 372 -5.54 5.38 0.47
CA ARG A 372 -4.71 4.56 1.36
C ARG A 372 -3.32 4.27 0.79
N MET A 373 -3.23 4.00 -0.51
CA MET A 373 -1.93 3.80 -1.16
C MET A 373 -1.05 5.06 -1.07
N GLN A 374 -1.65 6.24 -1.28
CA GLN A 374 -0.95 7.53 -1.16
C GLN A 374 -0.57 7.84 0.29
N ALA A 375 -1.44 7.54 1.26
CA ALA A 375 -1.13 7.72 2.68
C ALA A 375 -0.01 6.77 3.16
N SER A 376 0.00 5.51 2.68
CA SER A 376 1.09 4.56 2.94
C SER A 376 2.40 5.02 2.30
N ALA A 377 2.37 5.53 1.06
CA ALA A 377 3.53 6.14 0.42
C ALA A 377 4.02 7.37 1.21
N GLY A 378 3.10 8.20 1.69
CA GLY A 378 3.40 9.33 2.57
C GLY A 378 4.08 8.92 3.87
N PHE A 379 3.68 7.80 4.48
CA PHE A 379 4.34 7.24 5.66
C PHE A 379 5.79 6.81 5.39
N VAL A 380 6.04 6.17 4.23
CA VAL A 380 7.40 5.77 3.81
C VAL A 380 8.24 7.02 3.54
N SER A 381 7.73 7.98 2.78
CA SER A 381 8.43 9.24 2.51
C SER A 381 8.71 10.05 3.78
N ALA A 382 7.75 10.15 4.71
CA ALA A 382 7.95 10.80 6.00
C ALA A 382 9.01 10.08 6.84
N SER A 383 9.05 8.73 6.77
CA SER A 383 10.10 7.95 7.43
C SER A 383 11.48 8.27 6.85
N ALA A 384 11.63 8.20 5.52
CA ALA A 384 12.88 8.46 4.83
C ALA A 384 13.39 9.89 5.03
N LEU A 385 12.49 10.87 4.94
CA LEU A 385 12.77 12.27 5.29
C LEU A 385 13.29 12.41 6.72
N GLY A 386 12.69 11.72 7.68
CA GLY A 386 13.16 11.74 9.06
C GLY A 386 14.56 11.12 9.20
N MET A 387 14.85 10.04 8.48
CA MET A 387 16.19 9.43 8.44
C MET A 387 17.24 10.37 7.83
N ALA A 388 16.87 11.22 6.87
CA ALA A 388 17.75 12.23 6.29
C ALA A 388 17.94 13.44 7.21
N CYS A 389 16.84 13.95 7.77
CA CYS A 389 16.83 15.15 8.62
C CYS A 389 17.54 14.92 9.95
N GLY A 390 17.54 13.69 10.50
CA GLY A 390 18.25 13.37 11.74
C GLY A 390 19.74 13.73 11.67
N PRO A 391 20.54 13.06 10.84
CA PRO A 391 21.96 13.36 10.68
C PRO A 391 22.21 14.81 10.25
N ALA A 392 21.36 15.39 9.39
CA ALA A 392 21.49 16.80 8.99
C ALA A 392 21.42 17.75 10.20
N LEU A 393 20.45 17.54 11.11
CA LEU A 393 20.34 18.31 12.34
C LEU A 393 21.53 18.06 13.26
N ALA A 394 22.00 16.81 13.38
CA ALA A 394 23.16 16.46 14.18
C ALA A 394 24.43 17.22 13.74
N GLY A 395 24.63 17.36 12.42
CA GLY A 395 25.75 18.11 11.85
C GLY A 395 25.70 19.62 12.12
N LEU A 396 24.50 20.18 12.33
CA LEU A 396 24.33 21.58 12.72
C LEU A 396 24.49 21.80 14.24
N LEU A 397 24.23 20.78 15.05
CA LEU A 397 24.26 20.83 16.50
C LEU A 397 25.67 20.58 17.09
N GLN A 398 26.67 21.33 16.63
CA GLN A 398 28.08 21.16 17.05
C GLN A 398 28.59 22.19 18.06
N THR A 399 27.69 22.97 18.66
CA THR A 399 28.08 23.98 19.65
C THR A 399 28.50 23.34 20.97
N ASN A 400 29.40 24.00 21.71
CA ASN A 400 29.83 23.57 23.05
C ASN A 400 29.71 24.73 24.05
N PHE A 401 28.78 24.62 24.99
CA PHE A 401 28.61 25.56 26.09
C PHE A 401 28.00 24.86 27.31
N LYS A 402 28.06 25.51 28.47
CA LYS A 402 27.52 24.97 29.73
C LYS A 402 26.56 25.96 30.35
N ILE A 403 25.35 25.51 30.67
CA ILE A 403 24.35 26.30 31.40
C ILE A 403 24.17 25.64 32.78
N TYR A 404 24.59 26.33 33.83
CA TYR A 404 24.65 25.80 35.20
C TYR A 404 25.44 24.47 35.28
N LYS A 405 24.76 23.36 35.62
CA LYS A 405 25.33 22.02 35.71
C LYS A 405 25.12 21.18 34.45
N LEU A 406 24.38 21.70 33.46
CA LEU A 406 24.04 20.98 32.24
C LEU A 406 25.00 21.32 31.11
N THR A 407 25.61 20.30 30.53
CA THR A 407 26.50 20.44 29.39
C THR A 407 25.72 20.37 28.08
N PHE A 408 25.96 21.32 27.18
CA PHE A 408 25.41 21.35 25.83
C PHE A 408 26.56 21.25 24.85
N ASN A 409 26.79 20.04 24.36
CA ASN A 409 27.82 19.71 23.39
C ASN A 409 27.22 18.89 22.23
N GLN A 410 28.04 18.56 21.24
CA GLN A 410 27.62 17.76 20.08
C GLN A 410 26.93 16.43 20.43
N ASN A 411 27.28 15.81 21.56
CA ASN A 411 26.71 14.52 21.98
C ASN A 411 25.35 14.66 22.69
N THR A 412 25.15 15.76 23.43
CA THR A 412 23.97 15.99 24.29
C THR A 412 22.88 16.83 23.61
N LEU A 413 23.26 17.74 22.71
CA LEU A 413 22.35 18.61 21.97
C LEU A 413 21.25 17.85 21.20
N PRO A 414 21.54 16.72 20.52
CA PRO A 414 20.50 15.89 19.92
C PRO A 414 19.38 15.51 20.89
N GLY A 415 19.72 15.12 22.13
CA GLY A 415 18.74 14.78 23.16
C GLY A 415 17.91 15.97 23.60
N TRP A 416 18.55 17.12 23.86
CA TRP A 416 17.84 18.34 24.26
C TRP A 416 16.86 18.84 23.20
N VAL A 417 17.31 18.91 21.94
CA VAL A 417 16.48 19.36 20.82
C VAL A 417 15.30 18.43 20.60
N MET A 418 15.53 17.12 20.62
CA MET A 418 14.46 16.14 20.45
C MET A 418 13.48 16.12 21.62
N ALA A 419 13.94 16.32 22.86
CA ALA A 419 13.04 16.44 24.01
C ALA A 419 12.07 17.62 23.82
N VAL A 420 12.56 18.80 23.43
CA VAL A 420 11.71 19.97 23.15
C VAL A 420 10.76 19.69 21.99
N ALA A 421 11.23 19.07 20.91
CA ALA A 421 10.40 18.75 19.75
C ALA A 421 9.25 17.79 20.12
N TRP A 422 9.51 16.76 20.94
CA TRP A 422 8.48 15.84 21.43
C TRP A 422 7.48 16.49 22.37
N LEU A 423 7.92 17.46 23.18
CA LEU A 423 7.02 18.26 24.02
C LEU A 423 6.09 19.13 23.18
N ILE A 424 6.61 19.81 22.15
CA ILE A 424 5.80 20.59 21.20
C ILE A 424 4.81 19.69 20.47
N TYR A 425 5.27 18.53 20.00
CA TYR A 425 4.40 17.54 19.35
C TYR A 425 3.29 17.05 20.29
N LEU A 426 3.59 16.78 21.56
CA LEU A 426 2.60 16.38 22.56
C LEU A 426 1.52 17.44 22.74
N VAL A 427 1.90 18.71 22.87
CA VAL A 427 0.94 19.82 22.98
C VAL A 427 0.08 19.92 21.72
N TRP A 428 0.69 19.82 20.54
CA TRP A 428 -0.02 19.88 19.27
C TRP A 428 -1.01 18.71 19.09
N LEU A 429 -0.57 17.50 19.45
CA LEU A 429 -1.41 16.30 19.45
C LEU A 429 -2.64 16.48 20.34
N CYS A 430 -2.47 16.98 21.57
CA CYS A 430 -3.57 17.18 22.51
C CYS A 430 -4.62 18.19 22.02
N ILE A 431 -4.23 19.19 21.23
CA ILE A 431 -5.13 20.24 20.73
C ILE A 431 -5.84 19.81 19.45
N SER A 432 -5.12 19.15 18.52
CA SER A 432 -5.55 19.00 17.13
C SER A 432 -5.97 17.58 16.74
N PHE A 433 -5.61 16.56 17.52
CA PHE A 433 -5.96 15.17 17.19
C PHE A 433 -7.43 14.89 17.52
N ARG A 434 -8.16 14.33 16.55
CA ARG A 434 -9.56 13.94 16.73
C ARG A 434 -9.69 12.43 16.54
N GLU A 435 -10.14 11.74 17.58
CA GLU A 435 -10.34 10.30 17.53
C GLU A 435 -11.43 9.97 16.49
N PRO A 436 -11.18 9.06 15.52
CA PRO A 436 -12.17 8.68 14.52
C PRO A 436 -13.34 7.95 15.18
N LEU A 437 -14.57 8.28 14.73
CA LEU A 437 -15.78 7.58 15.16
C LEU A 437 -15.66 6.12 14.74
N ARG A 438 -15.68 5.22 15.72
CA ARG A 438 -15.81 3.79 15.47
C ARG A 438 -17.28 3.48 15.59
N GLU A 439 -17.83 2.74 14.63
CA GLU A 439 -19.06 1.99 14.85
C GLU A 439 -18.78 1.06 16.03
N THR A 440 -19.13 1.54 17.22
CA THR A 440 -19.33 0.66 18.36
C THR A 440 -20.35 -0.34 17.86
N GLU A 441 -20.09 -1.64 18.02
CA GLU A 441 -21.19 -2.59 18.08
C GLU A 441 -22.05 -2.13 19.26
N GLU A 442 -22.95 -1.17 18.99
CA GLU A 442 -24.02 -0.81 19.89
C GLU A 442 -24.76 -2.11 20.10
N ASN A 443 -24.81 -2.50 21.37
CA ASN A 443 -25.69 -3.50 21.90
C ASN A 443 -27.02 -3.39 21.17
N THR A 444 -27.28 -4.30 20.22
CA THR A 444 -28.65 -4.63 19.87
C THR A 444 -29.33 -4.90 21.21
N PRO A 445 -30.42 -4.21 21.57
CA PRO A 445 -31.21 -4.62 22.71
C PRO A 445 -31.61 -6.06 22.40
N GLN A 446 -30.98 -7.03 23.07
CA GLN A 446 -31.51 -8.38 23.14
C GLN A 446 -32.82 -8.23 23.92
N GLU A 447 -33.90 -7.99 23.19
CA GLU A 447 -35.24 -8.29 23.67
C GLU A 447 -35.28 -9.77 24.04
N SER A 448 -35.05 -10.04 25.32
CA SER A 448 -35.80 -10.96 26.16
C SER A 448 -36.43 -12.19 25.48
N ASN A 449 -35.62 -13.03 24.82
CA ASN A 449 -36.01 -14.41 24.48
C ASN A 449 -35.06 -15.49 25.03
N GLN A 450 -34.04 -15.09 25.81
CA GLN A 450 -33.12 -16.04 26.47
C GLN A 450 -33.67 -16.67 27.76
N VAL A 451 -34.83 -16.25 28.27
CA VAL A 451 -35.41 -16.79 29.51
C VAL A 451 -36.31 -18.03 29.28
N GLN A 452 -36.67 -18.35 28.02
CA GLN A 452 -37.55 -19.49 27.73
C GLN A 452 -36.79 -20.78 27.37
N ASN A 453 -35.58 -20.70 26.79
CA ASN A 453 -34.83 -21.90 26.37
C ASN A 453 -33.95 -22.51 27.48
N ASP A 454 -33.58 -21.72 28.49
CA ASP A 454 -32.74 -22.16 29.62
C ASP A 454 -33.46 -23.09 30.62
N ARG A 455 -34.78 -23.30 30.47
CA ARG A 455 -35.58 -24.24 31.27
C ARG A 455 -35.84 -25.58 30.58
N LEU A 456 -35.57 -25.70 29.27
CA LEU A 456 -35.79 -26.95 28.54
C LEU A 456 -34.52 -27.83 28.48
N GLU A 457 -33.34 -27.26 28.61
CA GLU A 457 -32.06 -27.98 28.52
C GLU A 457 -31.52 -28.53 29.86
N LYS A 458 -32.14 -28.17 30.99
CA LYS A 458 -31.79 -28.72 32.32
C LYS A 458 -32.56 -29.99 32.72
N GLY A 459 -33.32 -30.58 31.80
CA GLY A 459 -34.18 -31.75 32.07
C GLY A 459 -33.61 -33.11 31.70
N LEU A 460 -32.52 -33.21 30.93
CA LEU A 460 -31.97 -34.50 30.50
C LEU A 460 -30.43 -34.52 30.62
N GLN A 461 -29.95 -34.65 31.86
CA GLN A 461 -28.62 -35.21 32.12
C GLN A 461 -28.73 -36.29 33.19
N GLN A 462 -28.75 -37.55 32.76
CA GLN A 462 -28.21 -38.65 33.55
C GLN A 462 -27.33 -39.53 32.64
N PRO A 463 -26.14 -39.96 33.11
CA PRO A 463 -25.17 -40.68 32.30
C PRO A 463 -25.35 -42.20 32.48
N LEU A 464 -25.37 -42.95 31.38
CA LEU A 464 -25.20 -44.41 31.43
C LEU A 464 -24.24 -44.87 30.33
N LEU A 465 -23.06 -45.27 30.77
CA LEU A 465 -22.16 -46.20 30.08
C LEU A 465 -22.85 -47.56 29.92
N ILE A 466 -22.64 -48.25 28.78
CA ILE A 466 -22.32 -49.70 28.72
C ILE A 466 -21.76 -50.05 27.32
N THR A 467 -20.71 -50.85 27.42
CA THR A 467 -19.86 -51.64 26.51
C THR A 467 -20.55 -52.45 25.40
N SER A 468 -19.74 -52.81 24.38
CA SER A 468 -19.54 -54.14 23.72
C SER A 468 -19.89 -54.31 22.23
N LEU A 469 -18.87 -54.78 21.49
CA LEU A 469 -18.89 -55.78 20.39
C LEU A 469 -19.51 -55.27 19.05
N GLU A 470 -18.90 -55.39 17.86
CA GLU A 470 -18.17 -56.50 17.26
C GLU A 470 -17.53 -56.06 15.90
N LYS A 471 -16.40 -56.64 15.49
CA LYS A 471 -15.94 -56.76 14.09
C LYS A 471 -16.02 -58.26 13.75
N PRO A 472 -16.35 -58.67 12.51
CA PRO A 472 -15.31 -59.01 11.52
C PRO A 472 -15.69 -58.64 10.06
N SER A 473 -14.75 -58.08 9.28
CA SER A 473 -14.04 -58.69 8.13
C SER A 473 -14.85 -58.75 6.82
N ASP A 474 -14.48 -57.97 5.81
CA ASP A 474 -13.83 -58.49 4.57
C ASP A 474 -13.62 -57.38 3.51
N GLU A 475 -12.36 -57.33 3.06
CA GLU A 475 -11.76 -57.01 1.76
C GLU A 475 -12.23 -55.85 0.83
N ASP A 476 -11.20 -55.09 0.45
CA ASP A 476 -10.94 -54.36 -0.79
C ASP A 476 -11.74 -53.10 -1.18
N GLY A 477 -11.00 -51.98 -1.17
CA GLY A 477 -11.37 -50.74 -1.85
C GLY A 477 -10.80 -49.52 -1.16
N ASP A 478 -9.78 -48.90 -1.76
CA ASP A 478 -9.27 -47.58 -1.37
C ASP A 478 -10.41 -46.58 -1.07
N PRO A 479 -10.44 -45.88 0.08
CA PRO A 479 -11.28 -44.71 0.22
C PRO A 479 -10.48 -43.47 -0.22
N GLU A 480 -10.88 -42.94 -1.37
CA GLU A 480 -10.70 -41.54 -1.71
C GLU A 480 -11.10 -40.68 -0.51
N VAL A 481 -10.18 -39.81 -0.08
CA VAL A 481 -10.41 -38.85 0.99
C VAL A 481 -11.45 -37.84 0.52
N ASP A 482 -12.66 -37.95 1.08
CA ASP A 482 -13.73 -36.96 1.02
C ASP A 482 -13.31 -35.72 1.83
N ASP A 483 -12.68 -34.75 1.18
CA ASP A 483 -12.49 -33.39 1.71
C ASP A 483 -13.83 -32.64 1.69
N SER A 484 -14.75 -33.06 2.57
CA SER A 484 -15.93 -32.31 2.95
C SER A 484 -15.71 -31.59 4.29
N GLU A 485 -14.65 -30.78 4.39
CA GLU A 485 -14.51 -29.83 5.52
C GLU A 485 -15.46 -28.64 5.33
N GLU A 486 -16.63 -28.73 5.95
CA GLU A 486 -17.33 -27.54 6.46
C GLU A 486 -16.36 -26.77 7.37
N ALA A 487 -15.86 -25.62 6.89
CA ALA A 487 -15.03 -24.75 7.70
C ALA A 487 -15.80 -24.31 8.96
N PRO A 488 -15.32 -24.58 10.18
CA PRO A 488 -16.04 -24.23 11.40
C PRO A 488 -16.14 -22.70 11.55
N GLU A 489 -17.11 -22.26 12.37
CA GLU A 489 -17.40 -20.85 12.67
C GLU A 489 -16.20 -20.03 13.19
N GLU A 490 -15.06 -20.68 13.48
CA GLU A 490 -13.76 -20.07 13.76
C GLU A 490 -13.18 -19.21 12.61
N SER A 491 -13.75 -19.28 11.41
CA SER A 491 -13.27 -18.52 10.24
C SER A 491 -13.43 -16.98 10.35
N ARG A 492 -14.13 -16.47 11.37
CA ARG A 492 -14.45 -15.03 11.54
C ARG A 492 -13.74 -14.31 12.69
N LEU A 493 -13.01 -15.03 13.56
CA LEU A 493 -12.39 -14.42 14.74
C LEU A 493 -11.05 -13.71 14.42
N PRO A 494 -10.76 -12.56 15.07
CA PRO A 494 -9.49 -11.84 14.95
C PRO A 494 -8.33 -12.64 15.55
N VAL A 495 -7.14 -12.52 14.96
CA VAL A 495 -5.97 -13.30 15.38
C VAL A 495 -5.38 -12.73 16.68
N THR A 496 -5.41 -13.52 17.75
CA THR A 496 -4.94 -13.13 19.09
C THR A 496 -3.60 -13.77 19.48
N SER A 497 -3.08 -14.74 18.72
CA SER A 497 -1.84 -15.46 19.03
C SER A 497 -0.85 -15.53 17.85
N ILE A 498 0.46 -15.51 18.16
CA ILE A 498 1.58 -15.61 17.21
C ILE A 498 1.52 -16.93 16.42
N GLY A 499 1.21 -18.04 17.08
CA GLY A 499 1.17 -19.37 16.45
C GLY A 499 0.05 -19.48 15.41
N SER A 500 -1.12 -18.93 15.71
CA SER A 500 -2.23 -18.84 14.74
C SER A 500 -1.89 -17.88 13.59
N ALA A 501 -1.25 -16.74 13.89
CA ALA A 501 -0.82 -15.79 12.87
C ALA A 501 0.14 -16.45 11.86
N TYR A 502 1.14 -17.17 12.35
CA TYR A 502 2.14 -17.83 11.51
C TYR A 502 1.56 -18.94 10.63
N ARG A 503 0.57 -19.70 11.13
CA ARG A 503 -0.15 -20.73 10.33
C ARG A 503 -0.99 -20.11 9.21
N LEU A 504 -1.48 -18.88 9.41
CA LEU A 504 -2.25 -18.12 8.41
C LEU A 504 -1.36 -17.41 7.36
N LEU A 505 -0.04 -17.33 7.57
CA LEU A 505 0.87 -16.73 6.59
C LEU A 505 1.09 -17.67 5.41
N THR A 506 0.65 -17.24 4.23
CA THR A 506 0.99 -17.93 2.99
C THR A 506 2.50 -17.90 2.76
N PRO A 507 3.07 -18.85 2.00
CA PRO A 507 4.49 -18.85 1.66
C PRO A 507 4.97 -17.50 1.07
N SER A 508 4.15 -16.88 0.22
CA SER A 508 4.43 -15.55 -0.36
C SER A 508 4.58 -14.46 0.70
N VAL A 509 3.74 -14.44 1.74
CA VAL A 509 3.86 -13.45 2.83
C VAL A 509 5.10 -13.70 3.68
N LYS A 510 5.48 -14.97 3.91
CA LYS A 510 6.71 -15.29 4.64
C LYS A 510 7.95 -14.79 3.90
N VAL A 511 7.98 -14.95 2.57
CA VAL A 511 9.07 -14.41 1.74
C VAL A 511 9.07 -12.88 1.80
N GLN A 512 7.93 -12.20 1.68
CA GLN A 512 7.86 -10.74 1.81
C GLN A 512 8.39 -10.23 3.17
N LEU A 513 8.08 -10.93 4.27
CA LEU A 513 8.64 -10.61 5.59
C LEU A 513 10.15 -10.84 5.66
N LEU A 514 10.67 -11.89 5.00
CA LEU A 514 12.11 -12.14 4.87
C LEU A 514 12.82 -11.04 4.07
N ILE A 515 12.22 -10.59 2.96
CA ILE A 515 12.74 -9.46 2.16
C ILE A 515 12.77 -8.20 3.03
N TYR A 516 11.73 -7.97 3.83
CA TYR A 516 11.65 -6.83 4.74
C TYR A 516 12.71 -6.88 5.85
N PHE A 517 12.98 -8.10 6.35
CA PHE A 517 14.07 -8.33 7.28
C PHE A 517 15.43 -8.03 6.62
N MET A 518 15.67 -8.59 5.42
CA MET A 518 16.91 -8.43 4.67
C MET A 518 17.23 -6.96 4.38
N LEU A 519 16.26 -6.20 3.84
CA LEU A 519 16.48 -4.80 3.49
C LEU A 519 16.77 -3.95 4.73
N LYS A 520 16.05 -4.19 5.85
CA LYS A 520 16.26 -3.43 7.09
C LYS A 520 17.58 -3.80 7.75
N TYR A 521 18.01 -5.05 7.66
CA TYR A 521 19.31 -5.47 8.13
C TYR A 521 20.43 -4.76 7.36
N ALA A 522 20.40 -4.80 6.02
CA ALA A 522 21.43 -4.19 5.17
C ALA A 522 21.52 -2.67 5.36
N MET A 523 20.37 -1.99 5.41
CA MET A 523 20.31 -0.55 5.66
C MET A 523 20.84 -0.18 7.04
N GLU A 524 20.48 -0.94 8.08
CA GLU A 524 20.94 -0.62 9.45
C GLU A 524 22.45 -0.80 9.59
N ILE A 525 23.04 -1.83 8.99
CA ILE A 525 24.51 -1.98 8.93
C ILE A 525 25.15 -0.74 8.31
N LEU A 526 24.69 -0.32 7.12
CA LEU A 526 25.24 0.85 6.43
C LEU A 526 25.12 2.14 7.26
N LEU A 527 23.99 2.35 7.94
CA LEU A 527 23.73 3.57 8.71
C LEU A 527 24.47 3.57 10.05
N SER A 528 24.30 2.51 10.87
CA SER A 528 24.85 2.43 12.23
C SER A 528 26.37 2.28 12.27
N GLU A 529 26.97 1.60 11.28
CA GLU A 529 28.43 1.43 11.21
C GLU A 529 29.14 2.66 10.60
N SER A 530 28.40 3.53 9.91
CA SER A 530 28.98 4.62 9.11
C SER A 530 29.94 5.52 9.88
N SER A 531 29.65 5.86 11.13
CA SER A 531 30.54 6.72 11.93
C SER A 531 31.86 6.01 12.23
N VAL A 532 31.80 4.77 12.73
CA VAL A 532 32.99 3.98 13.09
C VAL A 532 33.88 3.69 11.87
N VAL A 533 33.29 3.26 10.74
CA VAL A 533 34.05 2.89 9.53
C VAL A 533 34.70 4.11 8.88
N THR A 534 33.96 5.20 8.72
CA THR A 534 34.48 6.37 8.00
C THR A 534 35.51 7.14 8.83
N THR A 535 35.36 7.17 10.16
CA THR A 535 36.40 7.71 11.04
C THR A 535 37.66 6.85 11.02
N TYR A 536 37.54 5.52 10.95
CA TYR A 536 38.70 4.62 10.90
C TYR A 536 39.43 4.63 9.54
N TYR A 537 38.71 4.46 8.42
CA TYR A 537 39.33 4.35 7.09
C TYR A 537 39.66 5.69 6.44
N PHE A 538 38.88 6.73 6.71
CA PHE A 538 38.98 8.01 6.01
C PHE A 538 39.28 9.21 6.92
N GLY A 539 39.31 9.02 8.24
CA GLY A 539 39.50 10.11 9.20
C GLY A 539 38.37 11.14 9.18
N TRP A 540 37.14 10.72 8.83
CA TRP A 540 36.00 11.63 8.74
C TRP A 540 35.62 12.19 10.10
N SER A 541 35.29 13.48 10.10
CA SER A 541 34.69 14.18 11.24
C SER A 541 33.20 13.87 11.35
N THR A 542 32.62 14.07 12.53
CA THR A 542 31.17 13.98 12.79
C THR A 542 30.35 14.75 11.76
N SER A 543 30.81 15.94 11.32
CA SER A 543 30.12 16.78 10.32
C SER A 543 30.14 16.14 8.93
N SER A 544 31.25 15.50 8.56
CA SER A 544 31.38 14.77 7.30
C SER A 544 30.46 13.56 7.26
N VAL A 545 30.39 12.79 8.36
CA VAL A 545 29.47 11.65 8.51
C VAL A 545 28.01 12.11 8.44
N ALA A 546 27.66 13.17 9.18
CA ALA A 546 26.34 13.78 9.17
C ALA A 546 25.92 14.23 7.76
N THR A 547 26.83 14.87 7.02
CA THR A 547 26.58 15.32 5.64
C THR A 547 26.37 14.14 4.70
N PHE A 548 27.20 13.09 4.80
CA PHE A 548 27.04 11.88 4.00
C PHE A 548 25.68 11.22 4.23
N LEU A 549 25.28 11.01 5.48
CA LEU A 549 23.99 10.38 5.82
C LEU A 549 22.80 11.26 5.41
N ALA A 550 22.90 12.58 5.56
CA ALA A 550 21.87 13.52 5.12
C ALA A 550 21.68 13.47 3.60
N CYS A 551 22.77 13.50 2.84
CA CYS A 551 22.73 13.35 1.38
C CYS A 551 22.14 12.00 0.97
N LEU A 552 22.57 10.91 1.63
CA LEU A 552 22.07 9.56 1.39
C LEU A 552 20.54 9.50 1.58
N GLY A 553 20.03 10.03 2.70
CA GLY A 553 18.59 10.07 2.97
C GLY A 553 17.79 11.01 2.04
N LEU A 554 18.38 12.10 1.56
CA LEU A 554 17.72 13.02 0.62
C LEU A 554 17.48 12.36 -0.75
N THR A 555 18.34 11.39 -1.15
CA THR A 555 18.19 10.68 -2.43
C THR A 555 16.90 9.88 -2.55
N VAL A 556 16.24 9.56 -1.43
CA VAL A 556 15.00 8.77 -1.42
C VAL A 556 13.84 9.49 -2.10
N LEU A 557 13.74 10.81 -1.95
CA LEU A 557 12.65 11.60 -2.54
C LEU A 557 12.61 11.53 -4.07
N PRO A 558 13.69 11.92 -4.80
CA PRO A 558 13.67 11.87 -6.26
C PRO A 558 13.52 10.44 -6.79
N VAL A 559 14.08 9.45 -6.10
CA VAL A 559 13.97 8.05 -6.48
C VAL A 559 12.53 7.55 -6.34
N ASN A 560 11.86 7.84 -5.22
CA ASN A 560 10.47 7.43 -5.02
C ASN A 560 9.52 8.07 -6.04
N ILE A 561 9.78 9.32 -6.42
CA ILE A 561 9.04 9.99 -7.51
C ILE A 561 9.28 9.25 -8.83
N LEU A 562 10.55 9.02 -9.20
CA LEU A 562 10.91 8.35 -10.45
C LEU A 562 10.30 6.95 -10.56
N VAL A 563 10.41 6.15 -9.50
CA VAL A 563 9.86 4.79 -9.46
C VAL A 563 8.33 4.84 -9.53
N GLY A 564 7.69 5.72 -8.78
CA GLY A 564 6.23 5.85 -8.72
C GLY A 564 5.61 6.35 -10.03
N SER A 565 6.23 7.31 -10.71
CA SER A 565 5.65 7.92 -11.92
C SER A 565 6.04 7.22 -13.21
N TYR A 566 7.26 6.69 -13.33
CA TYR A 566 7.75 6.09 -14.57
C TYR A 566 7.82 4.57 -14.50
N ILE A 567 8.50 4.02 -13.50
CA ILE A 567 8.83 2.58 -13.47
C ILE A 567 7.60 1.72 -13.13
N SER A 568 6.78 2.13 -12.16
CA SER A 568 5.57 1.41 -11.75
C SER A 568 4.52 1.34 -12.86
N ASN A 569 4.54 2.26 -13.82
CA ASN A 569 3.65 2.23 -14.99
C ASN A 569 4.14 1.30 -16.11
N MET A 570 5.45 0.99 -16.14
CA MET A 570 6.08 0.18 -17.18
C MET A 570 6.29 -1.29 -16.77
N PHE A 571 6.51 -1.55 -15.49
CA PHE A 571 6.89 -2.87 -14.98
C PHE A 571 5.95 -3.34 -13.87
N GLU A 572 5.82 -4.65 -13.73
CA GLU A 572 5.03 -5.24 -12.65
C GLU A 572 5.79 -5.18 -11.31
N ASP A 573 5.08 -4.97 -10.20
CA ASP A 573 5.66 -4.89 -8.85
C ASP A 573 6.66 -6.04 -8.53
N ARG A 574 6.38 -7.29 -8.96
CA ARG A 574 7.27 -8.44 -8.73
C ARG A 574 8.61 -8.36 -9.49
N GLN A 575 8.61 -7.74 -10.67
CA GLN A 575 9.83 -7.54 -11.46
C GLN A 575 10.69 -6.47 -10.80
N ILE A 576 10.07 -5.37 -10.39
CA ILE A 576 10.75 -4.27 -9.70
C ILE A 576 11.33 -4.78 -8.37
N LEU A 577 10.61 -5.65 -7.65
CA LEU A 577 11.08 -6.30 -6.43
C LEU A 577 12.37 -7.10 -6.69
N LEU A 578 12.35 -8.05 -7.63
CA LEU A 578 13.52 -8.91 -7.89
C LEU A 578 14.73 -8.10 -8.39
N VAL A 579 14.51 -7.13 -9.27
CA VAL A 579 15.59 -6.25 -9.77
C VAL A 579 16.19 -5.45 -8.62
N SER A 580 15.37 -4.91 -7.73
CA SER A 580 15.85 -4.15 -6.58
C SER A 580 16.66 -5.02 -5.62
N GLU A 581 16.25 -6.27 -5.35
CA GLU A 581 17.05 -7.21 -4.55
C GLU A 581 18.44 -7.49 -5.16
N ILE A 582 18.51 -7.68 -6.48
CA ILE A 582 19.79 -7.90 -7.18
C ILE A 582 20.68 -6.65 -7.08
N ILE A 583 20.10 -5.46 -7.19
CA ILE A 583 20.87 -4.21 -7.05
C ILE A 583 21.36 -4.03 -5.60
N VAL A 584 20.54 -4.37 -4.58
CA VAL A 584 20.99 -4.41 -3.18
C VAL A 584 22.16 -5.35 -3.01
N PHE A 585 22.08 -6.56 -3.58
CA PHE A 585 23.17 -7.54 -3.57
C PHE A 585 24.46 -7.01 -4.20
N ILE A 586 24.35 -6.35 -5.36
CA ILE A 586 25.49 -5.68 -6.01
C ILE A 586 26.06 -4.56 -5.12
N GLY A 587 25.21 -3.75 -4.50
CA GLY A 587 25.62 -2.72 -3.55
C GLY A 587 26.44 -3.29 -2.39
N ILE A 588 25.97 -4.37 -1.76
CA ILE A 588 26.67 -5.07 -0.68
C ILE A 588 28.03 -5.62 -1.18
N LEU A 589 28.07 -6.25 -2.35
CA LEU A 589 29.32 -6.77 -2.93
C LEU A 589 30.35 -5.67 -3.18
N LEU A 590 29.92 -4.53 -3.72
CA LEU A 590 30.81 -3.39 -3.99
C LEU A 590 31.32 -2.73 -2.69
N SER A 591 30.62 -2.88 -1.56
CA SER A 591 31.03 -2.32 -0.27
C SER A 591 32.19 -3.06 0.38
N PHE A 592 32.45 -4.33 0.03
CA PHE A 592 33.54 -5.10 0.62
C PHE A 592 34.91 -4.46 0.35
N ASN A 593 35.76 -4.43 1.38
CA ASN A 593 37.15 -4.05 1.22
C ASN A 593 37.95 -5.21 0.63
N VAL A 594 37.90 -5.34 -0.70
CA VAL A 594 38.65 -6.31 -1.50
C VAL A 594 39.87 -5.66 -2.18
N PHE A 595 39.75 -4.38 -2.57
CA PHE A 595 40.82 -3.63 -3.24
C PHE A 595 41.51 -2.68 -2.26
N ILE A 596 42.84 -2.76 -2.17
CA ILE A 596 43.66 -1.89 -1.31
C ILE A 596 44.30 -0.79 -2.19
N PRO A 597 44.16 0.50 -1.84
CA PRO A 597 43.48 1.05 -0.67
C PRO A 597 41.95 1.17 -0.85
N TYR A 598 41.21 0.93 0.24
CA TYR A 598 39.77 1.18 0.29
C TYR A 598 39.49 2.67 0.07
N SER A 599 38.69 2.99 -0.95
CA SER A 599 38.50 4.37 -1.39
C SER A 599 37.17 4.96 -0.89
N VAL A 600 37.16 6.28 -0.65
CA VAL A 600 35.93 7.03 -0.34
C VAL A 600 34.89 6.85 -1.44
N LEU A 601 35.32 6.85 -2.71
CA LEU A 601 34.44 6.65 -3.85
C LEU A 601 33.74 5.30 -3.81
N GLN A 602 34.48 4.23 -3.49
CA GLN A 602 33.91 2.89 -3.34
C GLN A 602 32.85 2.85 -2.23
N TYR A 603 33.16 3.41 -1.05
CA TYR A 603 32.22 3.44 0.08
C TYR A 603 30.95 4.23 -0.24
N VAL A 604 31.10 5.45 -0.78
CA VAL A 604 29.95 6.33 -1.09
C VAL A 604 29.10 5.75 -2.23
N CYS A 605 29.69 5.29 -3.32
CA CYS A 605 28.94 4.73 -4.45
C CYS A 605 28.24 3.42 -4.07
N SER A 606 28.92 2.52 -3.37
CA SER A 606 28.32 1.25 -2.94
C SER A 606 27.20 1.46 -1.92
N GLY A 607 27.41 2.36 -0.94
CA GLY A 607 26.40 2.77 0.02
C GLY A 607 25.17 3.41 -0.64
N LEU A 608 25.37 4.28 -1.63
CA LEU A 608 24.28 4.91 -2.38
C LEU A 608 23.47 3.88 -3.18
N ILE A 609 24.15 2.98 -3.91
CA ILE A 609 23.50 1.90 -4.68
C ILE A 609 22.68 1.02 -3.74
N MET A 610 23.27 0.57 -2.63
CA MET A 610 22.63 -0.29 -1.64
C MET A 610 21.42 0.38 -0.99
N PHE A 611 21.57 1.62 -0.52
CA PHE A 611 20.52 2.34 0.19
C PHE A 611 19.33 2.69 -0.71
N VAL A 612 19.62 3.24 -1.89
CA VAL A 612 18.58 3.62 -2.86
C VAL A 612 17.77 2.40 -3.30
N SER A 613 18.44 1.29 -3.64
CA SER A 613 17.74 0.07 -4.05
C SER A 613 16.95 -0.57 -2.90
N ALA A 614 17.43 -0.50 -1.66
CA ALA A 614 16.70 -0.98 -0.49
C ALA A 614 15.44 -0.15 -0.18
N GLU A 615 15.47 1.17 -0.38
CA GLU A 615 14.27 2.03 -0.27
C GLU A 615 13.22 1.71 -1.32
N VAL A 616 13.64 1.53 -2.59
CA VAL A 616 12.74 1.11 -3.67
C VAL A 616 12.12 -0.25 -3.35
N LEU A 617 12.95 -1.20 -2.89
CA LEU A 617 12.52 -2.52 -2.48
C LEU A 617 11.50 -2.47 -1.33
N GLU A 618 11.69 -1.58 -0.35
CA GLU A 618 10.73 -1.38 0.75
C GLU A 618 9.36 -0.93 0.23
N GLY A 619 9.33 0.06 -0.65
CA GLY A 619 8.08 0.57 -1.23
C GLY A 619 7.31 -0.50 -2.00
N VAL A 620 8.01 -1.25 -2.85
CA VAL A 620 7.42 -2.32 -3.67
C VAL A 620 6.98 -3.50 -2.83
N ASN A 621 7.80 -3.93 -1.85
CA ASN A 621 7.46 -5.02 -0.95
C ASN A 621 6.23 -4.68 -0.10
N LEU A 622 6.08 -3.43 0.34
CA LEU A 622 4.89 -2.97 1.06
C LEU A 622 3.62 -3.00 0.18
N SER A 623 3.73 -2.58 -1.09
CA SER A 623 2.63 -2.68 -2.07
C SER A 623 2.16 -4.13 -2.22
N LEU A 624 3.10 -5.05 -2.48
CA LEU A 624 2.80 -6.47 -2.65
C LEU A 624 2.26 -7.11 -1.37
N LEU A 625 2.81 -6.77 -0.20
CA LEU A 625 2.34 -7.24 1.08
C LEU A 625 0.88 -6.83 1.33
N SER A 626 0.51 -5.60 0.97
CA SER A 626 -0.88 -5.13 1.12
C SER A 626 -1.88 -5.88 0.22
N ARG A 627 -1.42 -6.44 -0.91
CA ARG A 627 -2.25 -7.19 -1.87
C ARG A 627 -2.40 -8.67 -1.51
N VAL A 628 -1.34 -9.28 -1.00
CA VAL A 628 -1.30 -10.73 -0.71
C VAL A 628 -1.86 -11.05 0.69
N MET A 629 -1.98 -10.05 1.56
CA MET A 629 -2.44 -10.25 2.92
C MET A 629 -3.94 -10.52 3.02
N SER A 630 -4.30 -11.58 3.74
CA SER A 630 -5.69 -11.96 4.01
C SER A 630 -6.43 -10.88 4.80
N SER A 631 -7.73 -10.71 4.55
CA SER A 631 -8.63 -9.85 5.32
C SER A 631 -8.74 -10.24 6.80
N ARG A 632 -8.31 -11.46 7.18
CA ARG A 632 -8.17 -11.87 8.58
C ARG A 632 -6.95 -11.27 9.26
N LEU A 633 -5.87 -11.05 8.51
CA LEU A 633 -4.63 -10.41 8.99
C LEU A 633 -4.69 -8.87 8.90
N SER A 634 -5.76 -8.29 8.36
CA SER A 634 -5.99 -6.85 8.46
C SER A 634 -6.70 -6.46 9.76
N ARG A 635 -7.22 -7.43 10.54
CA ARG A 635 -7.95 -7.20 11.80
C ARG A 635 -7.27 -7.91 12.99
N GLY A 636 -7.24 -7.25 14.15
CA GLY A 636 -6.68 -7.80 15.40
C GLY A 636 -5.29 -7.29 15.76
N THR A 637 -4.70 -7.88 16.80
CA THR A 637 -3.41 -7.46 17.37
C THR A 637 -2.24 -7.83 16.44
N TYR A 638 -2.25 -9.03 15.85
CA TYR A 638 -1.22 -9.50 14.92
C TYR A 638 -1.56 -9.18 13.47
N ASN A 639 -1.86 -7.91 13.21
CA ASN A 639 -2.13 -7.44 11.87
C ASN A 639 -0.85 -7.33 11.02
N GLY A 640 -1.02 -7.15 9.70
CA GLY A 640 0.09 -6.95 8.78
C GLY A 640 1.05 -5.81 9.09
N GLY A 641 0.50 -4.71 9.61
CA GLY A 641 1.27 -3.55 10.03
C GLY A 641 2.24 -3.92 11.15
N LEU A 642 1.77 -4.68 12.15
CA LEU A 642 2.61 -5.21 13.23
C LEU A 642 3.66 -6.16 12.67
N LEU A 643 3.28 -7.15 11.86
CA LEU A 643 4.22 -8.15 11.34
C LEU A 643 5.37 -7.54 10.53
N SER A 644 5.07 -6.57 9.65
CA SER A 644 6.11 -5.86 8.90
C SER A 644 6.97 -4.98 9.81
N THR A 645 6.36 -4.33 10.81
CA THR A 645 7.12 -3.52 11.79
C THR A 645 8.06 -4.40 12.62
N GLU A 646 7.59 -5.55 13.09
CA GLU A 646 8.39 -6.51 13.86
C GLU A 646 9.52 -7.10 13.02
N ALA A 647 9.26 -7.58 11.80
CA ALA A 647 10.29 -8.12 10.92
C ALA A 647 11.43 -7.10 10.70
N GLY A 648 11.09 -5.83 10.46
CA GLY A 648 12.08 -4.77 10.30
C GLY A 648 12.79 -4.39 11.60
N THR A 649 12.09 -4.41 12.74
CA THR A 649 12.69 -4.04 14.04
C THR A 649 13.66 -5.11 14.52
N ILE A 650 13.29 -6.40 14.39
CA ILE A 650 14.15 -7.53 14.71
C ILE A 650 15.40 -7.49 13.83
N ALA A 651 15.28 -7.17 12.54
CA ALA A 651 16.42 -7.02 11.65
C ALA A 651 17.43 -5.97 12.15
N ARG A 652 16.95 -4.82 12.64
CA ARG A 652 17.80 -3.78 13.22
C ARG A 652 18.52 -4.23 14.49
N VAL A 653 17.78 -4.88 15.41
CA VAL A 653 18.37 -5.44 16.64
C VAL A 653 19.53 -6.39 16.31
N ILE A 654 19.33 -7.27 15.34
CA ILE A 654 20.37 -8.23 14.94
C ILE A 654 21.53 -7.50 14.24
N ALA A 655 21.26 -6.53 13.37
CA ALA A 655 22.30 -5.74 12.69
C ALA A 655 23.19 -4.97 13.69
N ASP A 656 22.59 -4.24 14.63
CA ASP A 656 23.30 -3.48 15.66
C ASP A 656 24.09 -4.39 16.62
N GLY A 657 23.53 -5.56 16.92
CA GLY A 657 24.23 -6.62 17.65
C GLY A 657 25.44 -7.14 16.88
N THR A 658 25.29 -7.38 15.56
CA THR A 658 26.38 -7.80 14.68
C THR A 658 27.51 -6.78 14.64
N ILE A 659 27.23 -5.47 14.57
CA ILE A 659 28.27 -4.42 14.59
C ILE A 659 29.11 -4.51 15.88
N THR A 660 28.42 -4.63 17.02
CA THR A 660 29.10 -4.72 18.32
C THR A 660 29.93 -6.00 18.41
N LEU A 661 29.38 -7.14 17.96
CA LEU A 661 30.07 -8.43 17.98
C LEU A 661 31.29 -8.45 17.04
N ALA A 662 31.13 -7.91 15.82
CA ALA A 662 32.21 -7.76 14.85
C ALA A 662 33.31 -6.81 15.37
N GLY A 663 32.97 -5.85 16.23
CA GLY A 663 33.92 -5.00 16.93
C GLY A 663 34.98 -5.76 17.74
N TYR A 664 34.64 -6.93 18.30
CA TYR A 664 35.59 -7.78 19.02
C TYR A 664 36.66 -8.42 18.10
N LEU A 665 36.38 -8.53 16.79
CA LEU A 665 37.34 -9.02 15.80
C LEU A 665 38.36 -7.94 15.36
N GLY A 666 38.20 -6.71 15.87
CA GLY A 666 39.05 -5.56 15.59
C GLY A 666 38.51 -4.64 14.49
N ARG A 667 38.80 -3.33 14.63
CA ARG A 667 38.28 -2.27 13.72
C ARG A 667 38.65 -2.48 12.26
N SER A 668 39.79 -3.10 11.96
CA SER A 668 40.26 -3.37 10.59
C SER A 668 39.44 -4.43 9.85
N ARG A 669 38.74 -5.31 10.58
CA ARG A 669 37.90 -6.37 10.01
C ARG A 669 36.41 -6.08 10.13
N LEU A 670 36.03 -4.99 10.82
CA LEU A 670 34.65 -4.63 11.13
C LEU A 670 33.76 -4.65 9.87
N LEU A 671 34.14 -3.86 8.86
CA LEU A 671 33.41 -3.72 7.59
C LEU A 671 33.14 -5.06 6.90
N ASN A 672 34.17 -5.88 6.71
CA ASN A 672 33.98 -7.16 6.01
C ASN A 672 33.21 -8.17 6.88
N ALA A 673 33.36 -8.10 8.20
CA ALA A 673 32.67 -8.98 9.14
C ALA A 673 31.16 -8.67 9.26
N THR A 674 30.77 -7.40 9.18
CA THR A 674 29.36 -6.97 9.20
C THR A 674 28.66 -7.19 7.85
N LEU A 675 29.38 -7.02 6.73
CA LEU A 675 28.85 -7.23 5.38
C LEU A 675 28.62 -8.71 5.02
N LEU A 676 29.37 -9.64 5.61
CA LEU A 676 29.24 -11.07 5.29
C LEU A 676 27.85 -11.64 5.65
N PRO A 677 27.29 -11.42 6.85
CA PRO A 677 25.90 -11.76 7.14
C PRO A 677 24.90 -11.07 6.20
N SER A 678 25.09 -9.79 5.88
CA SER A 678 24.21 -9.05 4.95
C SER A 678 24.15 -9.73 3.59
N LEU A 679 25.31 -10.17 3.06
CA LEU A 679 25.41 -10.86 1.78
C LEU A 679 24.68 -12.21 1.79
N LEU A 680 24.84 -13.00 2.86
CA LEU A 680 24.18 -14.30 3.00
C LEU A 680 22.66 -14.16 3.10
N ILE A 681 22.18 -13.22 3.93
CA ILE A 681 20.74 -12.95 4.09
C ILE A 681 20.15 -12.48 2.75
N CYS A 682 20.85 -11.62 2.02
CA CYS A 682 20.45 -11.15 0.69
C CYS A 682 20.35 -12.30 -0.33
N LEU A 683 21.34 -13.19 -0.36
CA LEU A 683 21.33 -14.36 -1.25
C LEU A 683 20.17 -15.31 -0.95
N VAL A 684 19.88 -15.57 0.33
CA VAL A 684 18.73 -16.38 0.76
C VAL A 684 17.41 -15.71 0.39
N SER A 685 17.31 -14.38 0.52
CA SER A 685 16.13 -13.60 0.11
C SER A 685 15.87 -13.77 -1.40
N ILE A 686 16.88 -13.52 -2.24
CA ILE A 686 16.78 -13.65 -3.70
C ILE A 686 16.37 -15.07 -4.10
N ALA A 687 16.99 -16.10 -3.51
CA ALA A 687 16.63 -17.49 -3.79
C ALA A 687 15.16 -17.80 -3.42
N SER A 688 14.69 -17.26 -2.29
CA SER A 688 13.31 -17.42 -1.83
C SER A 688 12.31 -16.67 -2.71
N THR A 689 12.66 -15.47 -3.17
CA THR A 689 11.89 -14.68 -4.12
C THR A 689 11.75 -15.42 -5.45
N CYS A 690 12.84 -15.97 -5.99
CA CYS A 690 12.80 -16.77 -7.22
C CYS A 690 11.87 -17.99 -7.09
N TYR A 691 11.89 -18.69 -5.95
CA TYR A 691 11.02 -19.84 -5.71
C TYR A 691 9.53 -19.46 -5.63
N THR A 692 9.21 -18.31 -5.04
CA THR A 692 7.84 -17.82 -4.86
C THR A 692 7.39 -16.80 -5.91
N TYR A 693 8.18 -16.58 -6.95
CA TYR A 693 7.96 -15.51 -7.93
C TYR A 693 6.57 -15.58 -8.59
N ASN A 694 6.11 -16.79 -8.89
CA ASN A 694 4.80 -17.03 -9.51
C ASN A 694 3.62 -16.94 -8.52
N SER A 695 3.86 -17.06 -7.22
CA SER A 695 2.84 -17.02 -6.17
C SER A 695 2.64 -15.65 -5.53
N LEU A 696 3.36 -14.61 -6.00
CA LEU A 696 3.23 -13.22 -5.53
C LEU A 696 1.94 -12.51 -6.03
N TYR A 697 1.01 -13.22 -6.70
CA TYR A 697 -0.29 -12.71 -7.21
C TYR A 697 -1.51 -13.64 -7.02
#